data_AF-A0A9P0LR81-F1
#
_entry.id   AF-A0A9P0LR81-F1
#
_cell.length_a   1.000
_cell.length_b   1.000
_cell.length_c   1.000
_cell.angle_alpha   90.00
_cell.angle_beta   90.00
_cell.angle_gamma   90.00
#
_symmetry.space_group_name_H-M   'P 1'
#
loop_
_entity.id
_entity.type
_entity.pdbx_description
1 polymer ?
#
loop_
_entity_poly.entity_id
_entity_poly.type
_entity_poly.pdbx_seq_one_letter_code
_entity_poly.pdbx_strand_id
1 'polypeptide(L)'
;MDTNTEDIGLSTADALKILHLEINTVLLHYERSQNKSKANLWIKDALCIKSQHTTLNVISLLFGICAVVSLICAHLLDIDNISGYEAIHISLLLISDVSLEIYDNKLRHNEILNRVTSILERLLSELPNIKWNSENYPDLCAPFSPCITSQWAYRDNKLVNVPWALLVKGDVILMRPGQPSPGYCEAIDKHSEHPLLHAKEIYAPQIHSANEIFNTPKSRKPVEPKPYRLLETPYLNNLRIYMEQSLDRPITLLNQQRHLVMIRLIERVILPVTFVLIISMNLFRFFYFQKYIGNYLLSNMLFIVPANIILPLLPLVFPLFWNITNYIGIARFKTIFDATTRCEAKENLLEEDGDNTTIDQIELRISEREIWKNFLDIIKGKPEILIRSTNILHVLGSVTALGCVDKKGLLSWPNPTAEKVFFLHNQENESSSSSSASEDDGSPPYDCYVSPSRNTESPGGGAIVEVLDLTHDHADPFKLRFDDHDWSRYLPSLKPLGLAILLNTCNVETQEKYAAFCSHITCEAIFNENLVPVTNRRCLCEVAKEIGFVDQAQKIFALESQLCTFRHLQPDMVKRDNKYVRSLQMSTKLKFPFPHMFAVIVRELSTGNSQLLSEGTADIILDSCIDYWDGYDLVPLTYGDRKKIQDFYQRSSLTAYCTAFAYRPLSKTISTSLSDLYLELPSDSRHLYQSLRSPTPAHWDCVLEPKIKTTQFYSTDSLLYNDYSTGNMTDAESCFQMQCNQIFIGMVTMQYQVLTDMVSINILKLNAT
;
A
#
# COMPACT_ATOMS: atom_id res chain seq x y z
N MET A 1 7.16 22.23 -45.34
CA MET A 1 6.49 20.92 -45.12
C MET A 1 6.26 20.85 -43.64
N ASP A 2 5.10 21.33 -43.22
CA ASP A 2 4.67 21.34 -41.83
C ASP A 2 4.33 19.90 -41.45
N THR A 3 5.21 19.27 -40.69
CA THR A 3 4.90 18.01 -40.03
C THR A 3 3.87 18.33 -38.95
N ASN A 4 2.61 17.95 -39.20
CA ASN A 4 1.58 17.85 -38.16
C ASN A 4 2.20 17.11 -36.96
N THR A 5 2.45 17.83 -35.87
CA THR A 5 2.64 17.20 -34.56
C THR A 5 1.31 16.56 -34.22
N GLU A 6 1.16 15.27 -34.49
CA GLU A 6 0.05 14.50 -33.95
C GLU A 6 0.08 14.69 -32.43
N ASP A 7 -0.96 15.28 -31.85
CA ASP A 7 -1.08 15.41 -30.40
C ASP A 7 -1.04 14.00 -29.79
N ILE A 8 0.05 13.69 -29.08
CA ILE A 8 0.28 12.37 -28.49
C ILE A 8 -0.46 12.33 -27.16
N GLY A 9 -1.62 11.66 -27.16
CA GLY A 9 -2.43 11.42 -25.96
C GLY A 9 -3.60 12.40 -25.79
N LEU A 10 -4.33 12.24 -24.68
CA LEU A 10 -5.51 13.05 -24.38
C LEU A 10 -5.13 14.26 -23.52
N SER A 11 -5.87 15.37 -23.63
CA SER A 11 -5.73 16.46 -22.65
C SER A 11 -6.30 16.03 -21.30
N THR A 12 -5.78 16.55 -20.19
CA THR A 12 -6.31 16.21 -18.86
C THR A 12 -7.80 16.56 -18.75
N ALA A 13 -8.22 17.69 -19.31
CA ALA A 13 -9.61 18.13 -19.31
C ALA A 13 -10.50 17.18 -20.13
N ASP A 14 -10.03 16.71 -21.29
CA ASP A 14 -10.81 15.80 -22.12
C ASP A 14 -10.87 14.40 -21.52
N ALA A 15 -9.79 13.92 -20.89
CA ALA A 15 -9.80 12.68 -20.14
C ALA A 15 -10.84 12.71 -19.01
N LEU A 16 -10.90 13.79 -18.23
CA LEU A 16 -11.92 13.94 -17.18
C LEU A 16 -13.35 14.03 -17.74
N LYS A 17 -13.56 14.68 -18.90
CA LYS A 17 -14.87 14.69 -19.57
C LYS A 17 -15.27 13.29 -20.05
N ILE A 18 -14.34 12.50 -20.59
CA ILE A 18 -14.58 11.12 -21.00
C ILE A 18 -14.94 10.28 -19.78
N LEU A 19 -14.17 10.38 -18.69
CA LEU A 19 -14.44 9.67 -17.44
C LEU A 19 -15.85 10.00 -16.92
N HIS A 20 -16.20 11.29 -16.90
CA HIS A 20 -17.53 11.74 -16.50
C HIS A 20 -18.62 11.14 -17.39
N LEU A 21 -18.46 11.20 -18.71
CA LEU A 21 -19.43 10.69 -19.67
C LEU A 21 -19.63 9.18 -19.53
N GLU A 22 -18.55 8.42 -19.36
CA GLU A 22 -18.63 6.97 -19.21
C GLU A 22 -19.24 6.55 -17.87
N ILE A 23 -18.87 7.20 -16.76
CA ILE A 23 -19.50 6.95 -15.46
C ILE A 23 -21.00 7.27 -15.54
N ASN A 24 -21.37 8.40 -16.13
CA ASN A 24 -22.77 8.77 -16.33
C ASN A 24 -23.51 7.76 -17.23
N THR A 25 -22.85 7.22 -18.24
CA THR A 25 -23.42 6.18 -19.11
C THR A 25 -23.70 4.89 -18.33
N VAL A 26 -22.78 4.46 -17.47
CA VAL A 26 -22.99 3.30 -16.59
C VAL A 26 -24.13 3.57 -15.60
N LEU A 27 -24.20 4.78 -15.03
CA LEU A 27 -25.26 5.19 -14.12
C LEU A 27 -26.64 5.16 -14.81
N LEU A 28 -26.77 5.77 -15.99
CA LEU A 28 -28.01 5.75 -16.77
C LEU A 28 -28.42 4.33 -17.19
N HIS A 29 -27.44 3.48 -17.51
CA HIS A 29 -27.71 2.07 -17.80
C HIS A 29 -28.27 1.35 -16.56
N TYR A 30 -27.66 1.57 -15.40
CA TYR A 30 -28.11 1.02 -14.13
C TYR A 30 -29.51 1.51 -13.77
N GLU A 31 -29.80 2.81 -13.85
CA GLU A 31 -31.13 3.38 -13.60
C GLU A 31 -32.20 2.79 -14.53
N ARG A 32 -31.90 2.64 -15.84
CA ARG A 32 -32.82 2.00 -16.79
C ARG A 32 -33.07 0.53 -16.44
N SER A 33 -32.04 -0.19 -16.00
CA SER A 33 -32.16 -1.59 -15.59
C SER A 33 -33.01 -1.73 -14.31
N GLN A 34 -32.83 -0.81 -13.35
CA GLN A 34 -33.64 -0.74 -12.14
C GLN A 34 -35.09 -0.37 -12.46
N ASN A 35 -35.35 0.65 -13.27
CA ASN A 35 -36.71 1.09 -13.57
C ASN A 35 -37.54 0.00 -14.31
N LYS A 36 -36.90 -0.80 -15.18
CA LYS A 36 -37.59 -1.88 -15.90
C LYS A 36 -37.91 -3.12 -15.04
N SER A 37 -37.09 -3.41 -14.02
CA SER A 37 -37.19 -4.65 -13.24
C SER A 37 -37.69 -4.44 -11.80
N LYS A 38 -37.53 -3.23 -11.23
CA LYS A 38 -37.50 -2.99 -9.78
C LYS A 38 -38.31 -1.78 -9.29
N ALA A 39 -39.09 -1.11 -10.13
CA ALA A 39 -39.82 0.12 -9.75
C ALA A 39 -40.75 -0.02 -8.53
N ASN A 40 -41.21 -1.23 -8.22
CA ASN A 40 -42.04 -1.52 -7.03
C ASN A 40 -41.30 -2.37 -5.98
N LEU A 41 -40.02 -2.73 -6.20
CA LEU A 41 -39.29 -3.60 -5.29
C LEU A 41 -38.95 -2.90 -3.98
N TRP A 42 -38.72 -1.59 -3.96
CA TRP A 42 -38.48 -0.85 -2.72
C TRP A 42 -39.74 -0.81 -1.83
N ILE A 43 -40.94 -0.64 -2.40
CA ILE A 43 -42.20 -0.75 -1.65
C ILE A 43 -42.42 -2.19 -1.18
N LYS A 44 -42.18 -3.16 -2.07
CA LYS A 44 -42.34 -4.58 -1.76
C LYS A 44 -41.37 -5.02 -0.67
N ASP A 45 -40.13 -4.55 -0.68
CA ASP A 45 -39.11 -4.86 0.32
C ASP A 45 -39.43 -4.17 1.66
N ALA A 46 -39.86 -2.89 1.61
CA ALA A 46 -40.30 -2.15 2.79
C ALA A 46 -41.48 -2.82 3.53
N LEU A 47 -42.35 -3.50 2.77
CA LEU A 47 -43.52 -4.21 3.28
C LEU A 47 -43.38 -5.73 3.11
N CYS A 48 -42.16 -6.28 3.01
CA CYS A 48 -42.02 -7.73 2.91
C CYS A 48 -41.95 -8.36 4.30
N ILE A 49 -42.77 -9.39 4.53
CA ILE A 49 -42.75 -10.20 5.78
C ILE A 49 -41.37 -10.85 6.04
N LYS A 50 -40.56 -11.01 4.98
CA LYS A 50 -39.23 -11.62 5.05
C LYS A 50 -38.08 -10.61 5.03
N SER A 51 -38.36 -9.31 4.85
CA SER A 51 -37.30 -8.31 4.84
C SER A 51 -36.73 -8.17 6.24
N GLN A 52 -35.40 -8.26 6.33
CA GLN A 52 -34.69 -8.19 7.60
C GLN A 52 -34.28 -6.75 7.95
N HIS A 53 -34.46 -5.82 7.01
CA HIS A 53 -34.11 -4.42 7.19
C HIS A 53 -35.25 -3.58 7.73
N THR A 54 -36.50 -4.02 7.53
CA THR A 54 -37.66 -3.22 7.86
C THR A 54 -37.88 -3.11 9.36
N THR A 55 -38.40 -1.97 9.81
CA THR A 55 -38.79 -1.76 11.22
C THR A 55 -40.23 -2.11 11.48
N LEU A 56 -41.07 -2.06 10.46
CA LEU A 56 -42.49 -2.39 10.52
C LEU A 56 -42.82 -3.54 9.57
N ASN A 57 -43.45 -4.59 10.09
CA ASN A 57 -43.91 -5.73 9.31
C ASN A 57 -45.36 -5.56 8.85
N VAL A 58 -45.73 -6.19 7.74
CA VAL A 58 -47.11 -6.22 7.23
C VAL A 58 -48.09 -6.81 8.23
N ILE A 59 -47.65 -7.80 9.03
CA ILE A 59 -48.52 -8.39 10.07
C ILE A 59 -48.91 -7.32 11.09
N SER A 60 -47.94 -6.56 11.59
CA SER A 60 -48.16 -5.45 12.51
C SER A 60 -49.03 -4.36 11.89
N LEU A 61 -48.79 -4.03 10.62
CA LEU A 61 -49.63 -3.07 9.87
C LEU A 61 -51.10 -3.53 9.79
N LEU A 62 -51.33 -4.80 9.45
CA LEU A 62 -52.68 -5.36 9.34
C LEU A 62 -53.41 -5.33 10.69
N PHE A 63 -52.74 -5.74 11.77
CA PHE A 63 -53.31 -5.69 13.11
C PHE A 63 -53.54 -4.26 13.61
N GLY A 64 -52.65 -3.32 13.26
CA GLY A 64 -52.84 -1.89 13.54
C GLY A 64 -54.05 -1.31 12.81
N ILE A 65 -54.21 -1.62 11.51
CA ILE A 65 -55.39 -1.21 10.74
C ILE A 65 -56.66 -1.84 11.32
N CYS A 66 -56.62 -3.13 11.67
CA CYS A 66 -57.75 -3.80 12.32
C CYS A 66 -58.11 -3.14 13.67
N ALA A 67 -57.13 -2.75 14.48
CA ALA A 67 -57.37 -2.05 15.74
C ALA A 67 -58.02 -0.67 15.51
N VAL A 68 -57.55 0.10 14.54
CA VAL A 68 -58.15 1.39 14.15
C VAL A 68 -59.60 1.21 13.69
N VAL A 69 -59.85 0.27 12.77
CA VAL A 69 -61.20 -0.01 12.26
C VAL A 69 -62.12 -0.46 13.40
N SER A 70 -61.61 -1.28 14.31
CA SER A 70 -62.33 -1.75 15.50
C SER A 70 -62.76 -0.59 16.40
N LEU A 71 -61.87 0.36 16.68
CA LEU A 71 -62.16 1.54 17.49
C LEU A 71 -63.14 2.51 16.81
N ILE A 72 -63.05 2.66 15.48
CA ILE A 72 -64.02 3.45 14.70
C ILE A 72 -65.41 2.79 14.71
N CYS A 73 -65.48 1.48 14.49
CA CYS A 73 -66.73 0.73 14.60
C CYS A 73 -67.32 0.82 16.00
N ALA A 74 -66.49 0.79 17.04
CA ALA A 74 -66.95 1.00 18.41
C ALA A 74 -67.52 2.42 18.59
N HIS A 75 -66.88 3.47 18.07
CA HIS A 75 -67.40 4.85 18.13
C HIS A 75 -68.72 5.05 17.37
N LEU A 76 -68.94 4.31 16.28
CA LEU A 76 -70.21 4.36 15.54
C LEU A 76 -71.36 3.63 16.25
N LEU A 77 -71.04 2.67 17.14
CA LEU A 77 -72.01 1.82 17.84
C LEU A 77 -72.27 2.26 19.28
N ASP A 78 -71.24 2.74 19.97
CA ASP A 78 -71.28 3.37 21.29
C ASP A 78 -71.23 4.89 21.12
N ILE A 79 -72.15 5.62 21.75
CA ILE A 79 -72.20 7.11 21.73
C ILE A 79 -71.09 7.71 22.62
N ASP A 80 -69.93 7.06 22.69
CA ASP A 80 -68.77 7.51 23.45
C ASP A 80 -67.72 8.11 22.50
N ASN A 81 -67.43 9.40 22.68
CA ASN A 81 -66.51 10.14 21.81
C ASN A 81 -65.03 9.77 22.02
N ILE A 82 -64.69 9.10 23.12
CA ILE A 82 -63.29 8.86 23.55
C ILE A 82 -62.57 7.89 22.59
N SER A 83 -63.23 6.81 22.19
CA SER A 83 -62.68 5.80 21.27
C SER A 83 -62.36 6.38 19.89
N GLY A 84 -63.12 7.39 19.45
CA GLY A 84 -62.87 8.13 18.22
C GLY A 84 -61.56 8.93 18.28
N TYR A 85 -61.28 9.61 19.39
CA TYR A 85 -60.02 10.35 19.57
C TYR A 85 -58.80 9.41 19.59
N GLU A 86 -58.90 8.27 20.26
CA GLU A 86 -57.83 7.26 20.30
C GLU A 86 -57.53 6.70 18.90
N ALA A 87 -58.57 6.39 18.12
CA ALA A 87 -58.43 5.90 16.75
C ALA A 87 -57.68 6.91 15.85
N ILE A 88 -57.94 8.22 16.02
CA ILE A 88 -57.26 9.28 15.26
C ILE A 88 -55.76 9.31 15.58
N HIS A 89 -55.38 9.26 16.86
CA HIS A 89 -53.97 9.29 17.26
C HIS A 89 -53.21 8.05 16.78
N ILE A 90 -53.80 6.85 16.92
CA ILE A 90 -53.19 5.60 16.46
C ILE A 90 -53.06 5.60 14.93
N SER A 91 -54.07 6.10 14.21
CA SER A 91 -54.02 6.26 12.75
C SER A 91 -52.88 7.17 12.32
N LEU A 92 -52.69 8.32 12.99
CA LEU A 92 -51.62 9.26 12.68
C LEU A 92 -50.24 8.62 12.89
N LEU A 93 -50.06 7.87 13.98
CA LEU A 93 -48.82 7.14 14.27
C LEU A 93 -48.52 6.09 13.20
N LEU A 94 -49.51 5.24 12.87
CA LEU A 94 -49.36 4.23 11.82
C LEU A 94 -49.03 4.84 10.46
N ILE A 95 -49.66 5.95 10.10
CA ILE A 95 -49.35 6.68 8.86
C ILE A 95 -47.92 7.21 8.89
N SER A 96 -47.45 7.77 10.03
CA SER A 96 -46.08 8.25 10.18
C SER A 96 -45.06 7.12 10.06
N ASP A 97 -45.32 5.98 10.69
CA ASP A 97 -44.42 4.82 10.64
C ASP A 97 -44.27 4.27 9.22
N VAL A 98 -45.40 4.05 8.55
CA VAL A 98 -45.42 3.56 7.17
C VAL A 98 -44.74 4.56 6.24
N SER A 99 -45.00 5.86 6.41
CA SER A 99 -44.37 6.90 5.60
C SER A 99 -42.86 6.94 5.82
N LEU A 100 -42.39 6.83 7.08
CA LEU A 100 -40.98 6.84 7.42
C LEU A 100 -40.26 5.61 6.87
N GLU A 101 -40.84 4.42 6.99
CA GLU A 101 -40.25 3.16 6.49
C GLU A 101 -40.16 3.16 4.96
N ILE A 102 -41.23 3.57 4.28
CA ILE A 102 -41.26 3.70 2.82
C ILE A 102 -40.23 4.74 2.36
N TYR A 103 -40.11 5.86 3.07
CA TYR A 103 -39.16 6.91 2.76
C TYR A 103 -37.71 6.46 3.00
N ASP A 104 -37.43 5.82 4.14
CA ASP A 104 -36.09 5.33 4.47
C ASP A 104 -35.62 4.25 3.50
N ASN A 105 -36.50 3.30 3.16
CA ASN A 105 -36.15 2.25 2.20
C ASN A 105 -35.96 2.82 0.78
N LYS A 106 -36.73 3.83 0.39
CA LYS A 106 -36.50 4.57 -0.87
C LYS A 106 -35.13 5.25 -0.87
N LEU A 107 -34.75 5.90 0.24
CA LEU A 107 -33.44 6.52 0.36
C LEU A 107 -32.30 5.49 0.33
N ARG A 108 -32.48 4.32 0.96
CA ARG A 108 -31.49 3.23 0.91
C ARG A 108 -31.24 2.72 -0.51
N HIS A 109 -32.29 2.51 -1.30
CA HIS A 109 -32.18 2.03 -2.67
C HIS A 109 -31.50 3.05 -3.60
N ASN A 110 -31.66 4.34 -3.32
CA ASN A 110 -31.08 5.43 -4.11
C ASN A 110 -29.76 5.98 -3.53
N GLU A 111 -29.31 5.53 -2.36
CA GLU A 111 -28.17 6.12 -1.62
C GLU A 111 -26.89 6.15 -2.47
N ILE A 112 -26.55 5.03 -3.10
CA ILE A 112 -25.32 4.92 -3.91
C ILE A 112 -25.44 5.67 -5.23
N LEU A 113 -26.61 5.65 -5.86
CA LEU A 113 -26.85 6.43 -7.08
C LEU A 113 -26.71 7.93 -6.80
N ASN A 114 -27.39 8.43 -5.76
CA ASN A 114 -27.30 9.83 -5.35
C ASN A 114 -25.85 10.23 -5.03
N ARG A 115 -25.06 9.34 -4.42
CA ARG A 115 -23.65 9.59 -4.13
C ARG A 115 -22.81 9.70 -5.41
N VAL A 116 -22.97 8.78 -6.35
CA VAL A 116 -22.26 8.83 -7.64
C VAL A 116 -22.66 10.09 -8.41
N THR A 117 -23.95 10.42 -8.46
CA THR A 117 -24.45 11.64 -9.09
C THR A 117 -23.87 12.90 -8.44
N SER A 118 -23.82 12.96 -7.11
CA SER A 118 -23.22 14.11 -6.39
C SER A 118 -21.73 14.26 -6.69
N ILE A 119 -20.98 13.17 -6.81
CA ILE A 119 -19.57 13.20 -7.20
C ILE A 119 -19.41 13.68 -8.66
N LEU A 120 -20.28 13.22 -9.57
CA LEU A 120 -20.28 13.66 -10.97
C LEU A 120 -20.60 15.16 -11.10
N GLU A 121 -21.61 15.64 -10.37
CA GLU A 121 -21.96 17.07 -10.33
C GLU A 121 -20.80 17.91 -9.82
N ARG A 122 -20.12 17.46 -8.75
CA ARG A 122 -18.93 18.12 -8.22
C ARG A 122 -17.77 18.10 -9.22
N LEU A 123 -17.58 16.99 -9.94
CA LEU A 123 -16.55 16.90 -10.97
C LEU A 123 -16.82 17.87 -12.11
N LEU A 124 -18.07 17.99 -12.56
CA LEU A 124 -18.46 18.97 -13.59
C LEU A 124 -18.30 20.42 -13.14
N SER A 125 -18.68 20.74 -11.90
CA SER A 125 -18.58 22.11 -11.39
C SER A 125 -17.13 22.57 -11.26
N GLU A 126 -16.22 21.66 -10.92
CA GLU A 126 -14.79 21.96 -10.76
C GLU A 126 -13.98 21.81 -12.06
N LEU A 127 -14.48 21.08 -13.06
CA LEU A 127 -13.81 20.89 -14.35
C LEU A 127 -13.24 22.16 -15.00
N PRO A 128 -13.95 23.33 -15.03
CA PRO A 128 -13.37 24.56 -15.60
C PRO A 128 -12.26 25.18 -14.73
N ASN A 129 -12.20 24.87 -13.44
CA ASN A 129 -11.22 25.40 -12.51
C ASN A 129 -9.94 24.55 -12.46
N ILE A 130 -10.01 23.31 -12.93
CA ILE A 130 -8.90 22.35 -12.89
C ILE A 130 -7.84 22.73 -13.94
N LYS A 131 -6.69 23.19 -13.44
CA LYS A 131 -5.45 23.34 -14.21
C LYS A 131 -4.39 22.43 -13.60
N TRP A 132 -4.31 21.18 -14.08
CA TRP A 132 -3.27 20.26 -13.65
C TRP A 132 -2.03 20.46 -14.51
N ASN A 133 -0.92 20.74 -13.84
CA ASN A 133 0.41 20.75 -14.43
C ASN A 133 1.08 19.38 -14.25
N SER A 134 2.21 19.16 -14.92
CA SER A 134 3.00 17.93 -14.75
C SER A 134 3.42 17.68 -13.30
N GLU A 135 3.63 18.75 -12.51
CA GLU A 135 4.02 18.69 -11.10
C GLU A 135 2.88 18.25 -10.15
N ASN A 136 1.62 18.30 -10.61
CA ASN A 136 0.50 17.81 -9.80
C ASN A 136 0.37 16.28 -9.82
N TYR A 137 1.03 15.64 -10.79
CA TYR A 137 1.12 14.19 -10.87
C TYR A 137 2.30 13.68 -10.04
N PRO A 138 2.21 12.46 -9.46
CA PRO A 138 3.36 11.82 -8.84
C PRO A 138 4.56 11.76 -9.79
N ASP A 139 5.76 11.78 -9.23
CA ASP A 139 6.99 11.63 -10.03
C ASP A 139 6.96 10.34 -10.86
N LEU A 140 7.51 10.41 -12.08
CA LEU A 140 7.57 9.27 -13.00
C LEU A 140 8.36 8.10 -12.40
N CYS A 141 9.50 8.42 -11.78
CA CYS A 141 10.40 7.44 -11.18
C CYS A 141 10.07 7.16 -9.70
N ALA A 142 8.88 7.56 -9.22
CA ALA A 142 8.46 7.24 -7.86
C ALA A 142 8.48 5.72 -7.62
N PRO A 143 8.88 5.27 -6.41
CA PRO A 143 8.93 3.85 -6.06
C PRO A 143 7.56 3.19 -6.29
N PHE A 144 7.56 1.99 -6.87
CA PHE A 144 6.32 1.27 -7.14
C PHE A 144 5.80 0.73 -5.81
N SER A 145 4.65 1.21 -5.38
CA SER A 145 3.95 0.68 -4.21
C SER A 145 2.78 -0.18 -4.66
N PRO A 146 2.59 -1.39 -4.10
CA PRO A 146 1.44 -2.23 -4.46
C PRO A 146 0.10 -1.56 -4.09
N CYS A 147 0.12 -0.58 -3.19
CA CYS A 147 -1.05 0.13 -2.70
C CYS A 147 -1.43 1.34 -3.57
N ILE A 148 -0.44 1.90 -4.27
CA ILE A 148 -0.60 3.09 -5.13
C ILE A 148 -0.22 2.68 -6.55
N THR A 149 -1.20 2.18 -7.29
CA THR A 149 -1.00 1.75 -8.68
C THR A 149 -1.14 2.95 -9.63
N SER A 150 -0.01 3.36 -10.19
CA SER A 150 0.06 4.41 -11.21
C SER A 150 0.67 3.87 -12.51
N GLN A 151 0.35 4.53 -13.62
CA GLN A 151 0.77 4.18 -14.97
C GLN A 151 1.30 5.42 -15.67
N TRP A 152 2.44 5.28 -16.35
CA TRP A 152 2.93 6.32 -17.24
C TRP A 152 1.97 6.49 -18.42
N ALA A 153 1.45 7.70 -18.59
CA ALA A 153 0.52 8.04 -19.66
C ALA A 153 0.88 9.41 -20.26
N TYR A 154 0.60 9.58 -21.54
CA TYR A 154 0.73 10.88 -22.20
C TYR A 154 -0.55 11.69 -21.95
N ARG A 155 -0.40 12.81 -21.21
CA ARG A 155 -1.45 13.82 -21.04
C ARG A 155 -0.90 15.20 -21.33
N ASP A 156 -1.69 16.01 -22.04
CA ASP A 156 -1.29 17.37 -22.43
C ASP A 156 0.09 17.38 -23.14
N ASN A 157 0.33 16.38 -24.00
CA ASN A 157 1.59 16.12 -24.72
C ASN A 157 2.83 15.91 -23.82
N LYS A 158 2.65 15.60 -22.53
CA LYS A 158 3.72 15.27 -21.59
C LYS A 158 3.52 13.88 -21.00
N LEU A 159 4.63 13.19 -20.73
CA LEU A 159 4.62 11.92 -20.00
C LEU A 159 4.40 12.22 -18.51
N VAL A 160 3.31 11.71 -17.94
CA VAL A 160 2.95 11.91 -16.53
C VAL A 160 2.57 10.58 -15.89
N ASN A 161 2.72 10.47 -14.56
CA ASN A 161 2.35 9.27 -13.82
C ASN A 161 0.89 9.37 -13.34
N VAL A 162 -0.02 8.61 -13.95
CA VAL A 162 -1.46 8.71 -13.68
C VAL A 162 -1.94 7.52 -12.83
N PRO A 163 -2.65 7.75 -11.71
CA PRO A 163 -3.30 6.68 -10.96
C PRO A 163 -4.29 5.89 -11.82
N TRP A 164 -4.33 4.56 -11.66
CA TRP A 164 -5.21 3.69 -12.46
C TRP A 164 -6.70 4.07 -12.41
N ALA A 165 -7.15 4.65 -11.30
CA ALA A 165 -8.52 5.11 -11.13
C ALA A 165 -8.90 6.29 -12.06
N LEU A 166 -7.91 7.03 -12.56
CA LEU A 166 -8.10 8.19 -13.43
C LEU A 166 -7.82 7.88 -14.91
N LEU A 167 -7.35 6.68 -15.25
CA LEU A 167 -7.12 6.27 -16.64
C LEU A 167 -8.44 6.10 -17.37
N VAL A 168 -8.49 6.55 -18.62
CA VAL A 168 -9.69 6.47 -19.46
C VAL A 168 -9.43 5.79 -20.79
N LYS A 169 -10.50 5.28 -21.40
CA LYS A 169 -10.51 4.82 -22.78
C LYS A 169 -9.96 5.91 -23.71
N GLY A 170 -9.00 5.55 -24.53
CA GLY A 170 -8.31 6.44 -25.46
C GLY A 170 -7.01 7.02 -24.91
N ASP A 171 -6.71 6.90 -23.61
CA ASP A 171 -5.41 7.29 -23.06
C ASP A 171 -4.29 6.49 -23.73
N VAL A 172 -3.18 7.16 -24.06
CA VAL A 172 -1.95 6.53 -24.53
C VAL A 172 -1.04 6.29 -23.33
N ILE A 173 -0.87 5.03 -22.96
CA ILE A 173 -0.03 4.59 -21.85
C ILE A 173 1.31 4.05 -22.37
N LEU A 174 2.38 4.26 -21.60
CA LEU A 174 3.69 3.72 -21.90
C LEU A 174 3.92 2.46 -21.07
N MET A 175 3.82 1.28 -21.70
CA MET A 175 3.96 -0.02 -21.05
C MET A 175 5.43 -0.36 -20.85
N ARG A 176 5.86 -0.50 -19.60
CA ARG A 176 7.21 -0.92 -19.24
C ARG A 176 7.33 -2.44 -19.25
N PRO A 177 8.50 -2.99 -19.62
CA PRO A 177 8.74 -4.43 -19.56
C PRO A 177 8.48 -4.99 -18.16
N GLY A 178 7.77 -6.11 -18.08
CA GLY A 178 7.40 -6.77 -16.84
C GLY A 178 6.24 -6.13 -16.05
N GLN A 179 5.61 -5.08 -16.58
CA GLN A 179 4.46 -4.43 -15.94
C GLN A 179 3.12 -5.07 -16.37
N PRO A 180 2.16 -5.28 -15.45
CA PRO A 180 0.81 -5.72 -15.79
C PRO A 180 0.01 -4.59 -16.45
N SER A 181 -0.77 -4.92 -17.48
CA SER A 181 -1.65 -3.97 -18.16
C SER A 181 -2.81 -3.55 -17.24
N PRO A 182 -3.12 -2.24 -17.13
CA PRO A 182 -4.24 -1.75 -16.33
C PRO A 182 -5.62 -2.18 -16.85
N GLY A 183 -5.72 -2.48 -18.14
CA GLY A 183 -6.97 -2.84 -18.82
C GLY A 183 -6.71 -3.40 -20.21
N TYR A 184 -7.76 -3.60 -21.00
CA TYR A 184 -7.64 -3.96 -22.41
C TYR A 184 -6.99 -2.82 -23.20
N CYS A 185 -5.84 -3.09 -23.84
CA CYS A 185 -5.09 -2.09 -24.61
C CYS A 185 -4.52 -2.66 -25.91
N GLU A 186 -4.34 -1.77 -26.89
CA GLU A 186 -3.85 -2.05 -28.24
C GLU A 186 -2.54 -1.29 -28.47
N ALA A 187 -1.52 -1.96 -29.00
CA ALA A 187 -0.26 -1.31 -29.35
C ALA A 187 -0.49 -0.25 -30.44
N ILE A 188 0.17 0.91 -30.33
CA ILE A 188 0.12 1.92 -31.39
C ILE A 188 0.78 1.39 -32.67
N ASP A 189 1.90 0.67 -32.49
CA ASP A 189 2.54 -0.03 -33.59
C ASP A 189 1.90 -1.41 -33.81
N LYS A 190 1.25 -1.56 -34.97
CA LYS A 190 0.57 -2.79 -35.39
C LYS A 190 1.53 -3.94 -35.71
N HIS A 191 2.82 -3.66 -35.87
CA HIS A 191 3.85 -4.69 -36.10
C HIS A 191 4.54 -5.16 -34.82
N SER A 192 4.04 -4.74 -33.65
CA SER A 192 4.55 -5.20 -32.36
C SER A 192 4.27 -6.69 -32.13
N GLU A 193 5.19 -7.37 -31.42
CA GLU A 193 5.06 -8.78 -31.04
C GLU A 193 3.78 -9.05 -30.21
N HIS A 194 3.36 -8.06 -29.42
CA HIS A 194 2.18 -8.10 -28.55
C HIS A 194 1.20 -7.01 -28.96
N PRO A 195 0.38 -7.22 -30.00
CA PRO A 195 -0.49 -6.16 -30.53
C PRO A 195 -1.66 -5.81 -29.60
N LEU A 196 -2.09 -6.76 -28.75
CA LEU A 196 -3.20 -6.61 -27.81
C LEU A 196 -2.77 -7.18 -26.46
N LEU A 197 -3.11 -6.48 -25.38
CA LEU A 197 -2.92 -6.94 -24.01
C LEU A 197 -4.23 -6.86 -23.26
N HIS A 198 -4.57 -7.93 -22.53
CA HIS A 198 -5.74 -7.97 -21.67
C HIS A 198 -5.46 -7.37 -20.29
N ALA A 199 -6.53 -7.03 -19.57
CA ALA A 199 -6.42 -6.55 -18.20
C ALA A 199 -5.60 -7.53 -17.34
N LYS A 200 -4.58 -7.02 -16.65
CA LYS A 200 -3.61 -7.76 -15.81
C LYS A 200 -2.64 -8.68 -16.56
N GLU A 201 -2.67 -8.72 -17.88
CA GLU A 201 -1.66 -9.41 -18.67
C GLU A 201 -0.32 -8.67 -18.58
N ILE A 202 0.79 -9.40 -18.40
CA ILE A 202 2.11 -8.79 -18.22
C ILE A 202 2.75 -8.55 -19.59
N TYR A 203 3.20 -7.31 -19.84
CA TYR A 203 3.97 -7.01 -21.03
C TYR A 203 5.38 -7.59 -20.92
N ALA A 204 5.60 -8.74 -21.53
CA ALA A 204 6.87 -9.47 -21.54
C ALA A 204 7.35 -9.69 -22.99
N PRO A 205 8.08 -8.73 -23.59
CA PRO A 205 8.70 -8.93 -24.91
C PRO A 205 9.68 -10.10 -24.86
N GLN A 206 9.83 -10.83 -25.97
CA GLN A 206 10.69 -12.01 -26.00
C GLN A 206 12.17 -11.61 -25.98
N ILE A 207 12.82 -11.77 -24.83
CA ILE A 207 14.25 -11.59 -24.71
C ILE A 207 14.91 -12.92 -25.07
N HIS A 208 15.67 -12.94 -26.17
CA HIS A 208 16.23 -14.17 -26.78
C HIS A 208 17.29 -14.90 -25.91
N SER A 209 17.47 -14.54 -24.64
CA SER A 209 18.69 -14.80 -23.87
C SER A 209 18.53 -15.68 -22.63
N ALA A 210 17.33 -15.84 -22.06
CA ALA A 210 17.17 -16.38 -20.70
C ALA A 210 17.74 -17.80 -20.48
N ASN A 211 17.98 -18.56 -21.55
CA ASN A 211 18.53 -19.93 -21.51
C ASN A 211 19.81 -20.11 -22.35
N GLU A 212 20.43 -19.06 -22.89
CA GLU A 212 21.69 -19.19 -23.62
C GLU A 212 22.85 -19.42 -22.63
N ILE A 213 23.55 -20.54 -22.75
CA ILE A 213 24.76 -20.79 -21.96
C ILE A 213 25.94 -20.08 -22.65
N PHE A 214 26.59 -19.17 -21.94
CA PHE A 214 27.79 -18.48 -22.42
C PHE A 214 28.81 -18.29 -21.29
N ASN A 215 30.09 -18.16 -21.64
CA ASN A 215 31.19 -18.11 -20.67
C ASN A 215 31.88 -16.74 -20.58
N THR A 216 31.50 -15.78 -21.43
CA THR A 216 32.11 -14.44 -21.53
C THR A 216 31.03 -13.35 -21.38
N PRO A 217 31.32 -12.20 -20.76
CA PRO A 217 30.37 -11.10 -20.64
C PRO A 217 29.78 -10.68 -22.00
N LYS A 218 28.46 -10.46 -22.06
CA LYS A 218 27.75 -10.04 -23.28
C LYS A 218 27.07 -8.69 -23.08
N SER A 219 27.19 -7.80 -24.06
CA SER A 219 26.40 -6.57 -24.10
C SER A 219 25.01 -6.84 -24.67
N ARG A 220 23.97 -6.44 -23.94
CA ARG A 220 22.56 -6.55 -24.29
C ARG A 220 21.96 -5.17 -24.48
N LYS A 221 21.02 -5.06 -25.42
CA LYS A 221 20.25 -3.84 -25.61
C LYS A 221 19.15 -3.76 -24.56
N PRO A 222 18.95 -2.60 -23.90
CA PRO A 222 17.80 -2.37 -23.04
C PRO A 222 16.49 -2.67 -23.77
N VAL A 223 15.54 -3.25 -23.04
CA VAL A 223 14.19 -3.43 -23.58
C VAL A 223 13.45 -2.12 -23.43
N GLU A 224 13.07 -1.52 -24.55
CA GLU A 224 12.38 -0.24 -24.56
C GLU A 224 10.90 -0.39 -24.18
N PRO A 225 10.35 0.59 -23.44
CA PRO A 225 8.92 0.63 -23.16
C PRO A 225 8.15 0.99 -24.44
N LYS A 226 6.97 0.40 -24.63
CA LYS A 226 6.17 0.59 -25.85
C LYS A 226 4.86 1.32 -25.55
N PRO A 227 4.41 2.23 -26.43
CA PRO A 227 3.15 2.92 -26.24
C PRO A 227 1.96 2.05 -26.65
N TYR A 228 0.96 1.99 -25.78
CA TYR A 228 -0.32 1.30 -25.99
C TYR A 228 -1.46 2.29 -25.79
N ARG A 229 -2.54 2.11 -26.53
CA ARG A 229 -3.79 2.85 -26.38
C ARG A 229 -4.79 2.02 -25.58
N LEU A 230 -5.34 2.63 -24.54
CA LEU A 230 -6.36 2.02 -23.69
C LEU A 230 -7.69 1.93 -24.44
N LEU A 231 -8.32 0.75 -24.45
CA LEU A 231 -9.60 0.52 -25.14
C LEU A 231 -10.82 0.53 -24.19
N GLU A 232 -10.57 0.46 -22.88
CA GLU A 232 -11.58 0.49 -21.83
C GLU A 232 -11.11 1.34 -20.65
N THR A 233 -12.05 1.82 -19.83
CA THR A 233 -11.75 2.56 -18.59
C THR A 233 -11.74 1.60 -17.40
N PRO A 234 -10.58 1.32 -16.77
CA PRO A 234 -10.44 0.27 -15.75
C PRO A 234 -11.34 0.46 -14.53
N TYR A 235 -11.53 1.72 -14.09
CA TYR A 235 -12.32 2.06 -12.92
C TYR A 235 -13.79 1.63 -13.03
N LEU A 236 -14.37 1.59 -14.24
CA LEU A 236 -15.79 1.32 -14.45
C LEU A 236 -16.19 -0.09 -14.00
N ASN A 237 -15.27 -1.07 -14.07
CA ASN A 237 -15.56 -2.43 -13.62
C ASN A 237 -15.82 -2.46 -12.10
N ASN A 238 -14.96 -1.78 -11.32
CA ASN A 238 -15.12 -1.67 -9.88
C ASN A 238 -16.42 -0.94 -9.52
N LEU A 239 -16.75 0.13 -10.25
CA LEU A 239 -18.00 0.87 -10.04
C LEU A 239 -19.24 0.02 -10.34
N ARG A 240 -19.22 -0.78 -11.42
CA ARG A 240 -20.33 -1.69 -11.77
C ARG A 240 -20.57 -2.73 -10.67
N ILE A 241 -19.50 -3.40 -10.24
CA ILE A 241 -19.55 -4.38 -9.13
C ILE A 241 -20.11 -3.73 -7.87
N TYR A 242 -19.62 -2.53 -7.54
CA TYR A 242 -20.07 -1.78 -6.37
C TYR A 242 -21.56 -1.42 -6.41
N MET A 243 -22.09 -1.00 -7.57
CA MET A 243 -23.51 -0.66 -7.73
C MET A 243 -24.41 -1.89 -7.75
N GLU A 244 -23.97 -2.99 -8.36
CA GLU A 244 -24.73 -4.25 -8.41
C GLU A 244 -24.84 -4.91 -7.03
N GLN A 245 -23.74 -5.00 -6.29
CA GLN A 245 -23.66 -5.65 -4.97
C GLN A 245 -24.05 -4.75 -3.80
N SER A 246 -24.40 -3.49 -4.09
CA SER A 246 -24.70 -2.46 -3.08
C SER A 246 -25.76 -2.84 -2.05
N LEU A 247 -26.81 -3.51 -2.50
CA LEU A 247 -27.97 -3.90 -1.68
C LEU A 247 -27.79 -5.27 -1.00
N ASP A 248 -26.84 -6.09 -1.48
CA ASP A 248 -26.59 -7.46 -1.00
C ASP A 248 -25.67 -7.50 0.24
N ARG A 249 -25.43 -6.34 0.87
CA ARG A 249 -24.58 -6.24 2.05
C ARG A 249 -25.18 -7.01 3.24
N PRO A 250 -24.34 -7.69 4.05
CA PRO A 250 -24.81 -8.37 5.24
C PRO A 250 -25.37 -7.37 6.25
N ILE A 251 -26.34 -7.85 7.02
CA ILE A 251 -27.06 -7.02 7.99
C ILE A 251 -26.25 -6.93 9.28
N THR A 252 -26.32 -5.77 9.94
CA THR A 252 -25.65 -5.56 11.21
C THR A 252 -26.22 -6.47 12.29
N LEU A 253 -25.37 -6.92 13.23
CA LEU A 253 -25.77 -7.81 14.33
C LEU A 253 -26.97 -7.23 15.11
N LEU A 254 -26.93 -5.94 15.40
CA LEU A 254 -27.98 -5.26 16.17
C LEU A 254 -29.32 -5.25 15.41
N ASN A 255 -29.31 -5.05 14.09
CA ASN A 255 -30.52 -5.16 13.27
C ASN A 255 -31.02 -6.60 13.18
N GLN A 256 -30.12 -7.59 13.15
CA GLN A 256 -30.50 -8.99 13.16
C GLN A 256 -31.21 -9.39 14.47
N GLN A 257 -30.69 -8.94 15.61
CA GLN A 257 -31.31 -9.16 16.92
C GLN A 257 -32.67 -8.46 17.04
N ARG A 258 -32.74 -7.20 16.58
CA ARG A 258 -34.00 -6.45 16.49
C ARG A 258 -35.05 -7.22 15.68
N HIS A 259 -34.71 -7.70 14.49
CA HIS A 259 -35.62 -8.46 13.64
C HIS A 259 -36.05 -9.79 14.28
N LEU A 260 -35.16 -10.46 15.02
CA LEU A 260 -35.52 -11.68 15.75
C LEU A 260 -36.57 -11.38 16.84
N VAL A 261 -36.32 -10.39 17.70
CA VAL A 261 -37.20 -10.10 18.84
C VAL A 261 -38.51 -9.48 18.37
N MET A 262 -38.46 -8.40 17.60
CA MET A 262 -39.67 -7.68 17.23
C MET A 262 -40.49 -8.43 16.18
N ILE A 263 -39.87 -8.78 15.05
CA ILE A 263 -40.62 -9.31 13.90
C ILE A 263 -40.90 -10.81 14.05
N ARG A 264 -39.90 -11.62 14.42
CA ARG A 264 -40.11 -13.09 14.51
C ARG A 264 -40.83 -13.52 15.78
N LEU A 265 -40.48 -12.97 16.94
CA LEU A 265 -41.08 -13.39 18.21
C LEU A 265 -42.37 -12.63 18.50
N ILE A 266 -42.32 -11.29 18.59
CA ILE A 266 -43.48 -10.49 19.01
C ILE A 266 -44.56 -10.49 17.93
N GLU A 267 -44.29 -9.98 16.74
CA GLU A 267 -45.33 -9.77 15.72
C GLU A 267 -45.81 -11.05 15.04
N ARG A 268 -44.93 -12.04 14.85
CA ARG A 268 -45.28 -13.27 14.12
C ARG A 268 -45.77 -14.40 15.01
N VAL A 269 -45.39 -14.44 16.29
CA VAL A 269 -45.80 -15.51 17.22
C VAL A 269 -46.71 -14.98 18.31
N ILE A 270 -46.27 -14.00 19.11
CA ILE A 270 -47.03 -13.55 20.28
C ILE A 270 -48.32 -12.85 19.86
N LEU A 271 -48.24 -11.89 18.94
CA LEU A 271 -49.36 -11.05 18.51
C LEU A 271 -50.54 -11.86 17.92
N PRO A 272 -50.34 -12.82 16.99
CA PRO A 272 -51.46 -13.58 16.45
C PRO A 272 -52.02 -14.59 17.47
N VAL A 273 -51.16 -15.18 18.32
CA VAL A 273 -51.60 -16.13 19.36
C VAL A 273 -52.46 -15.43 20.41
N THR A 274 -52.05 -14.27 20.90
CA THR A 274 -52.84 -13.48 21.86
C THR A 274 -54.17 -13.08 21.23
N PHE A 275 -54.17 -12.59 19.98
CA PHE A 275 -55.40 -12.24 19.27
C PHE A 275 -56.40 -13.40 19.17
N VAL A 276 -55.94 -14.58 18.76
CA VAL A 276 -56.80 -15.77 18.65
C VAL A 276 -57.33 -16.21 20.02
N LEU A 277 -56.49 -16.20 21.05
CA LEU A 277 -56.92 -16.52 22.42
C LEU A 277 -58.01 -15.57 22.91
N ILE A 278 -57.85 -14.26 22.68
CA ILE A 278 -58.80 -13.24 23.14
C ILE A 278 -60.13 -13.34 22.40
N ILE A 279 -60.10 -13.51 21.07
CA ILE A 279 -61.34 -13.73 20.31
C ILE A 279 -62.03 -15.01 20.78
N SER A 280 -61.29 -16.10 21.01
CA SER A 280 -61.87 -17.35 21.52
C SER A 280 -62.50 -17.17 22.90
N MET A 281 -61.83 -16.49 23.83
CA MET A 281 -62.37 -16.20 25.15
C MET A 281 -63.59 -15.28 25.10
N ASN A 282 -63.60 -14.27 24.22
CA ASN A 282 -64.74 -13.37 24.04
C ASN A 282 -65.92 -14.05 23.35
N LEU A 283 -65.69 -14.95 22.39
CA LEU A 283 -66.73 -15.78 21.80
C LEU A 283 -67.31 -16.76 22.83
N PHE A 284 -66.47 -17.38 23.66
CA PHE A 284 -66.93 -18.24 24.74
C PHE A 284 -67.78 -17.46 25.76
N ARG A 285 -67.32 -16.26 26.14
CA ARG A 285 -68.08 -15.33 26.98
C ARG A 285 -69.40 -14.95 26.32
N PHE A 286 -69.39 -14.76 25.00
CA PHE A 286 -70.57 -14.40 24.23
C PHE A 286 -71.67 -15.47 24.29
N PHE A 287 -71.31 -16.72 24.01
CA PHE A 287 -72.29 -17.81 23.96
C PHE A 287 -72.76 -18.29 25.34
N TYR A 288 -71.89 -18.31 26.35
CA TYR A 288 -72.23 -18.93 27.65
C TYR A 288 -72.67 -17.94 28.73
N PHE A 289 -72.04 -16.75 28.82
CA PHE A 289 -72.25 -15.85 29.95
C PHE A 289 -73.30 -14.75 29.72
N GLN A 290 -73.72 -14.52 28.47
CA GLN A 290 -74.80 -13.56 28.17
C GLN A 290 -76.11 -13.90 28.88
N LYS A 291 -76.36 -15.20 29.09
CA LYS A 291 -77.58 -15.69 29.73
C LYS A 291 -77.60 -15.49 31.26
N TYR A 292 -76.45 -15.26 31.89
CA TYR A 292 -76.32 -15.25 33.37
C TYR A 292 -75.95 -13.89 33.98
N ILE A 293 -75.27 -12.98 33.26
CA ILE A 293 -74.65 -11.77 33.86
C ILE A 293 -75.21 -10.44 33.29
N GLY A 294 -76.18 -10.50 32.36
CA GLY A 294 -76.82 -9.32 31.77
C GLY A 294 -76.23 -8.88 30.42
N ASN A 295 -76.97 -8.01 29.72
CA ASN A 295 -76.61 -7.52 28.37
C ASN A 295 -75.40 -6.57 28.45
N TYR A 296 -74.22 -7.08 28.14
CA TYR A 296 -73.10 -6.23 27.74
C TYR A 296 -73.32 -5.73 26.31
N LEU A 297 -72.83 -4.52 26.00
CA LEU A 297 -72.86 -4.01 24.64
C LEU A 297 -71.94 -4.88 23.75
N LEU A 298 -72.48 -5.34 22.62
CA LEU A 298 -71.78 -6.19 21.66
C LEU A 298 -70.50 -5.51 21.13
N SER A 299 -70.54 -4.18 21.00
CA SER A 299 -69.42 -3.32 20.63
C SER A 299 -68.22 -3.50 21.56
N ASN A 300 -68.46 -3.48 22.87
CA ASN A 300 -67.41 -3.54 23.87
C ASN A 300 -66.66 -4.88 23.86
N MET A 301 -67.37 -6.00 23.67
CA MET A 301 -66.74 -7.32 23.70
C MET A 301 -66.03 -7.72 22.40
N LEU A 302 -66.58 -7.34 21.26
CA LEU A 302 -66.03 -7.74 19.96
C LEU A 302 -65.01 -6.72 19.42
N PHE A 303 -65.16 -5.44 19.73
CA PHE A 303 -64.32 -4.39 19.14
C PHE A 303 -63.35 -3.76 20.14
N ILE A 304 -63.82 -3.27 21.28
CA ILE A 304 -62.96 -2.51 22.22
C ILE A 304 -61.97 -3.43 22.95
N VAL A 305 -62.44 -4.54 23.53
CA VAL A 305 -61.56 -5.45 24.30
C VAL A 305 -60.43 -6.04 23.45
N PRO A 306 -60.67 -6.58 22.23
CA PRO A 306 -59.59 -7.08 21.40
C PRO A 306 -58.62 -5.98 20.97
N ALA A 307 -59.11 -4.79 20.58
CA ALA A 307 -58.24 -3.68 20.16
C ALA A 307 -57.30 -3.23 21.30
N ASN A 308 -57.81 -3.07 22.52
CA ASN A 308 -57.03 -2.61 23.67
C ASN A 308 -55.97 -3.61 24.15
N ILE A 309 -56.13 -4.90 23.87
CA ILE A 309 -55.14 -5.91 24.25
C ILE A 309 -54.07 -6.09 23.16
N ILE A 310 -54.43 -5.87 21.88
CA ILE A 310 -53.47 -5.91 20.77
C ILE A 310 -52.57 -4.67 20.80
N LEU A 311 -53.11 -3.51 21.16
CA LEU A 311 -52.42 -2.22 21.06
C LEU A 311 -51.05 -2.19 21.77
N PRO A 312 -50.89 -2.70 23.02
CA PRO A 312 -49.59 -2.74 23.69
C PRO A 312 -48.56 -3.68 23.05
N LEU A 313 -49.01 -4.66 22.26
CA LEU A 313 -48.15 -5.61 21.56
C LEU A 313 -47.70 -5.10 20.18
N LEU A 314 -48.32 -4.02 19.68
CA LEU A 314 -47.93 -3.38 18.42
C LEU A 314 -46.77 -2.39 18.65
N PRO A 315 -45.67 -2.47 17.89
CA PRO A 315 -44.57 -1.52 17.97
C PRO A 315 -44.92 -0.20 17.28
N LEU A 316 -45.76 0.63 17.89
CA LEU A 316 -46.21 1.93 17.32
C LEU A 316 -45.23 3.09 17.51
N VAL A 317 -44.39 3.04 18.55
CA VAL A 317 -43.42 4.12 18.86
C VAL A 317 -41.99 3.68 18.58
N PHE A 318 -41.74 2.38 18.70
CA PHE A 318 -40.41 1.81 18.56
C PHE A 318 -39.76 2.08 17.18
N PRO A 319 -40.45 1.94 16.03
CA PRO A 319 -39.89 2.25 14.72
C PRO A 319 -39.40 3.71 14.58
N LEU A 320 -40.23 4.68 14.97
CA LEU A 320 -39.85 6.10 15.00
C LEU A 320 -38.62 6.31 15.88
N PHE A 321 -38.67 5.82 17.12
CA PHE A 321 -37.60 6.01 18.09
C PHE A 321 -36.29 5.37 17.62
N TRP A 322 -36.35 4.17 17.05
CA TRP A 322 -35.20 3.44 16.52
C TRP A 322 -34.50 4.22 15.41
N ASN A 323 -35.27 4.67 14.41
CA ASN A 323 -34.72 5.39 13.27
C ASN A 323 -34.14 6.75 13.68
N ILE A 324 -34.85 7.52 14.52
CA ILE A 324 -34.36 8.81 15.03
C ILE A 324 -33.06 8.63 15.82
N THR A 325 -33.01 7.64 16.72
CA THR A 325 -31.81 7.37 17.54
C THR A 325 -30.61 7.02 16.66
N ASN A 326 -30.82 6.18 15.64
CA ASN A 326 -29.76 5.83 14.69
C ASN A 326 -29.27 7.05 13.90
N TYR A 327 -30.18 7.92 13.43
CA TYR A 327 -29.79 9.13 12.71
C TYR A 327 -28.99 10.10 13.59
N ILE A 328 -29.37 10.28 14.86
CA ILE A 328 -28.63 11.11 15.81
C ILE A 328 -27.24 10.51 16.08
N GLY A 329 -27.16 9.19 16.30
CA GLY A 329 -25.89 8.50 16.53
C GLY A 329 -24.93 8.65 15.36
N ILE A 330 -25.43 8.51 14.13
CA ILE A 330 -24.63 8.65 12.92
C ILE A 330 -24.26 10.12 12.66
N ALA A 331 -25.15 11.08 12.93
CA ALA A 331 -24.84 12.50 12.85
C ALA A 331 -23.69 12.88 13.79
N ARG A 332 -23.72 12.37 15.02
CA ARG A 332 -22.64 12.56 16.00
C ARG A 332 -21.34 11.91 15.55
N PHE A 333 -21.40 10.68 15.02
CA PHE A 333 -20.22 10.02 14.46
C PHE A 333 -19.61 10.84 13.31
N LYS A 334 -20.44 11.33 12.38
CA LYS A 334 -19.99 12.18 11.28
C LYS A 334 -19.30 13.45 11.79
N THR A 335 -19.88 14.14 12.78
CA THR A 335 -19.24 15.35 13.34
C THR A 335 -17.87 15.07 13.95
N ILE A 336 -17.71 13.92 14.60
CA ILE A 336 -16.42 13.51 15.18
C ILE A 336 -15.42 13.24 14.05
N PHE A 337 -15.83 12.49 13.03
CA PHE A 337 -15.00 12.18 11.86
C PHE A 337 -14.55 13.43 11.09
N ASP A 338 -15.48 14.38 10.88
CA ASP A 338 -15.16 15.65 10.22
C ASP A 338 -14.26 16.54 11.09
N ALA A 339 -14.34 16.43 12.42
CA ALA A 339 -13.47 17.15 13.34
C ALA A 339 -12.05 16.57 13.35
N THR A 340 -11.89 15.25 13.41
CA THR A 340 -10.57 14.59 13.40
C THR A 340 -9.84 14.84 12.09
N THR A 341 -10.52 14.72 10.94
CA THR A 341 -9.93 14.99 9.61
C THR A 341 -9.42 16.44 9.50
N ARG A 342 -10.10 17.40 10.17
CA ARG A 342 -9.67 18.80 10.21
C ARG A 342 -8.46 19.03 11.13
N CYS A 343 -8.29 18.22 12.17
CA CYS A 343 -7.13 18.29 13.08
C CYS A 343 -5.88 17.67 12.46
N GLU A 344 -5.97 16.49 11.84
CA GLU A 344 -4.84 15.85 11.13
C GLU A 344 -4.28 16.75 10.01
N ALA A 345 -5.13 17.54 9.35
CA ALA A 345 -4.69 18.52 8.36
C ALA A 345 -3.92 19.72 8.96
N LYS A 346 -4.01 19.95 10.27
CA LYS A 346 -3.37 21.07 10.99
C LYS A 346 -2.12 20.64 11.77
N GLU A 347 -2.09 19.43 12.32
CA GLU A 347 -0.93 18.90 13.09
C GLU A 347 0.30 18.61 12.22
N ASN A 348 0.21 18.64 10.89
CA ASN A 348 1.38 18.59 10.00
C ASN A 348 2.21 19.90 9.98
N LEU A 349 1.98 20.86 10.87
CA LEU A 349 2.67 22.16 10.86
C LEU A 349 3.30 22.61 12.18
N LEU A 350 2.93 22.08 13.35
CA LEU A 350 3.41 22.46 14.69
C LEU A 350 3.01 21.29 15.62
N GLU A 351 3.78 20.70 16.55
CA GLU A 351 4.70 21.19 17.60
C GLU A 351 5.58 19.98 18.02
N GLU A 352 6.92 20.02 17.95
CA GLU A 352 7.84 20.43 19.03
C GLU A 352 7.23 20.42 20.45
N ASP A 353 7.27 19.27 21.13
CA ASP A 353 7.97 19.16 22.42
C ASP A 353 8.10 17.69 22.83
N GLY A 354 9.34 17.28 23.08
CA GLY A 354 9.64 16.03 23.75
C GLY A 354 9.31 16.17 25.23
N ASP A 355 8.24 15.52 25.67
CA ASP A 355 8.18 14.84 26.97
C ASP A 355 6.85 14.11 27.10
N ASN A 356 6.88 13.04 27.90
CA ASN A 356 5.82 12.08 28.18
C ASN A 356 4.49 12.71 28.62
N THR A 357 3.72 13.25 27.68
CA THR A 357 2.31 13.58 27.87
C THR A 357 1.50 12.52 27.15
N THR A 358 0.96 11.59 27.93
CA THR A 358 -0.15 10.73 27.55
C THR A 358 -1.13 11.54 26.73
N ILE A 359 -1.33 11.18 25.44
CA ILE A 359 -2.38 11.65 24.51
C ILE A 359 -3.44 12.44 25.27
N ASP A 360 -3.15 13.71 25.53
CA ASP A 360 -3.98 14.50 26.42
C ASP A 360 -5.20 14.75 25.56
N GLN A 361 -6.32 14.26 26.07
CA GLN A 361 -7.61 14.26 25.39
C GLN A 361 -7.76 15.58 24.64
N ILE A 362 -7.58 15.57 23.32
CA ILE A 362 -8.05 16.66 22.48
C ILE A 362 -9.53 16.69 22.80
N GLU A 363 -9.95 17.61 23.68
CA GLU A 363 -11.34 17.91 23.95
C GLU A 363 -11.91 18.41 22.62
N LEU A 364 -12.30 17.47 21.76
CA LEU A 364 -13.01 17.74 20.54
C LEU A 364 -14.29 18.42 20.98
N ARG A 365 -14.29 19.76 20.97
CA ARG A 365 -15.46 20.58 21.28
C ARG A 365 -16.45 20.40 20.14
N ILE A 366 -17.30 19.39 20.26
CA ILE A 366 -18.33 19.10 19.28
C ILE A 366 -19.42 20.17 19.40
N SER A 367 -19.65 20.91 18.32
CA SER A 367 -20.74 21.88 18.25
C SER A 367 -22.07 21.18 18.00
N GLU A 368 -23.04 21.37 18.90
CA GLU A 368 -24.40 20.82 18.75
C GLU A 368 -25.09 21.30 17.46
N ARG A 369 -24.73 22.49 16.97
CA ARG A 369 -25.24 23.03 15.70
C ARG A 369 -24.79 22.21 14.49
N GLU A 370 -23.57 21.69 14.51
CA GLU A 370 -23.05 20.82 13.44
C GLU A 370 -23.74 19.46 13.47
N ILE A 371 -23.99 18.91 14.66
CA ILE A 371 -24.75 17.65 14.82
C ILE A 371 -26.15 17.82 14.23
N TRP A 372 -26.84 18.91 14.57
CA TRP A 372 -28.20 19.15 14.07
C TRP A 372 -28.25 19.36 12.55
N LYS A 373 -27.26 20.07 11.99
CA LYS A 373 -27.13 20.22 10.54
C LYS A 373 -26.96 18.86 9.87
N ASN A 374 -26.00 18.06 10.35
CA ASN A 374 -25.76 16.71 9.84
C ASN A 374 -27.03 15.84 9.97
N PHE A 375 -27.72 15.88 11.10
CA PHE A 375 -28.98 15.15 11.30
C PHE A 375 -30.05 15.53 10.26
N LEU A 376 -30.25 16.83 9.98
CA LEU A 376 -31.19 17.29 8.96
C LEU A 376 -30.77 16.83 7.55
N ASP A 377 -29.48 16.79 7.25
CA ASP A 377 -28.96 16.32 5.96
C ASP A 377 -29.17 14.80 5.78
N ILE A 378 -29.06 14.02 6.86
CA ILE A 378 -29.37 12.58 6.88
C ILE A 378 -30.85 12.33 6.59
N ILE A 379 -31.74 13.08 7.24
CA ILE A 379 -33.19 12.98 7.01
C ILE A 379 -33.51 13.36 5.57
N LYS A 380 -32.92 14.42 5.02
CA LYS A 380 -33.15 14.84 3.63
C LYS A 380 -32.56 13.87 2.58
N GLY A 381 -31.75 12.89 3.01
CA GLY A 381 -31.13 11.92 2.11
C GLY A 381 -29.90 12.45 1.37
N LYS A 382 -29.22 13.46 1.92
CA LYS A 382 -27.97 14.02 1.38
C LYS A 382 -26.73 13.82 2.30
N PRO A 383 -26.52 12.66 2.94
CA PRO A 383 -25.29 12.44 3.69
C PRO A 383 -24.11 12.16 2.76
N GLU A 384 -22.92 12.66 3.11
CA GLU A 384 -21.66 12.35 2.42
C GLU A 384 -21.13 10.94 2.74
N ILE A 385 -21.62 10.35 3.85
CA ILE A 385 -21.27 9.01 4.34
C ILE A 385 -22.41 8.03 4.00
N LEU A 386 -22.09 6.73 3.87
CA LEU A 386 -23.07 5.66 3.71
C LEU A 386 -23.68 5.31 5.07
N ILE A 387 -24.97 5.62 5.22
CA ILE A 387 -25.70 5.53 6.48
C ILE A 387 -26.62 4.32 6.47
N ARG A 388 -27.37 4.15 5.38
CA ARG A 388 -28.48 3.19 5.32
C ARG A 388 -28.03 1.82 4.83
N SER A 389 -27.10 1.79 3.87
CA SER A 389 -26.57 0.54 3.30
C SER A 389 -25.57 -0.17 4.20
N THR A 390 -24.73 0.56 4.93
CA THR A 390 -23.64 -0.01 5.76
C THR A 390 -23.81 0.20 7.25
N ASN A 391 -24.44 1.30 7.67
CA ASN A 391 -24.58 1.73 9.07
C ASN A 391 -23.30 1.51 9.89
N ILE A 392 -22.28 2.33 9.58
CA ILE A 392 -20.93 2.17 10.15
C ILE A 392 -20.88 2.26 11.68
N LEU A 393 -21.83 2.97 12.29
CA LEU A 393 -21.96 3.07 13.75
C LEU A 393 -22.16 1.69 14.39
N HIS A 394 -23.07 0.89 13.83
CA HIS A 394 -23.37 -0.45 14.34
C HIS A 394 -22.23 -1.42 14.05
N VAL A 395 -21.59 -1.28 12.88
CA VAL A 395 -20.44 -2.10 12.51
C VAL A 395 -19.30 -1.85 13.49
N LEU A 396 -18.86 -0.60 13.66
CA LEU A 396 -17.78 -0.24 14.60
C LEU A 396 -18.09 -0.64 16.04
N GLY A 397 -19.34 -0.46 16.49
CA GLY A 397 -19.77 -0.89 17.83
C GLY A 397 -19.81 -2.41 18.04
N SER A 398 -19.69 -3.21 16.98
CA SER A 398 -19.68 -4.68 17.04
C SER A 398 -18.40 -5.32 16.50
N VAL A 399 -17.36 -4.52 16.20
CA VAL A 399 -16.07 -5.04 15.72
C VAL A 399 -15.40 -5.85 16.84
N THR A 400 -15.13 -7.12 16.55
CA THR A 400 -14.31 -8.00 17.41
C THR A 400 -12.91 -8.23 16.81
N ALA A 401 -12.84 -8.31 15.48
CA ALA A 401 -11.63 -8.49 14.71
C ALA A 401 -11.49 -7.38 13.65
N LEU A 402 -10.28 -6.83 13.53
CA LEU A 402 -9.89 -5.92 12.46
C LEU A 402 -9.08 -6.73 11.45
N GLY A 403 -9.56 -6.81 10.22
CA GLY A 403 -8.85 -7.45 9.11
C GLY A 403 -8.37 -6.40 8.11
N CYS A 404 -7.06 -6.21 8.01
CA CYS A 404 -6.47 -5.33 7.00
C CYS A 404 -6.24 -6.13 5.71
N VAL A 405 -6.81 -5.67 4.60
CA VAL A 405 -6.71 -6.34 3.29
C VAL A 405 -5.30 -6.27 2.74
N ASP A 406 -4.61 -5.16 2.99
CA ASP A 406 -3.20 -4.97 2.64
C ASP A 406 -2.39 -4.67 3.90
N LYS A 407 -1.15 -5.15 3.92
CA LYS A 407 -0.16 -4.81 4.96
C LYS A 407 0.49 -3.47 4.62
N LYS A 408 0.86 -3.27 3.36
CA LYS A 408 1.59 -2.10 2.91
C LYS A 408 0.60 -0.94 2.76
N GLY A 409 1.03 0.29 3.05
CA GLY A 409 0.19 1.49 2.95
C GLY A 409 -0.97 1.61 3.96
N LEU A 410 -1.37 0.51 4.63
CA LEU A 410 -2.38 0.49 5.69
C LEU A 410 -1.79 0.24 7.08
N LEU A 411 -0.96 -0.81 7.22
CA LEU A 411 -0.29 -1.12 8.49
C LEU A 411 1.13 -0.54 8.55
N SER A 412 1.75 -0.37 7.39
CA SER A 412 3.09 0.18 7.24
C SER A 412 3.07 1.35 6.26
N TRP A 413 4.14 2.13 6.25
CA TRP A 413 4.38 3.08 5.18
C TRP A 413 4.33 2.38 3.80
N PRO A 414 3.86 3.07 2.74
CA PRO A 414 3.71 2.49 1.40
C PRO A 414 5.06 2.19 0.74
N ASN A 415 6.12 2.87 1.19
CA ASN A 415 7.50 2.70 0.73
C ASN A 415 8.37 2.14 1.86
N PRO A 416 9.33 1.25 1.56
CA PRO A 416 10.30 0.78 2.54
C PRO A 416 11.31 1.90 2.85
N THR A 417 11.74 1.98 4.10
CA THR A 417 12.73 2.95 4.60
C THR A 417 13.94 2.23 5.15
N ALA A 418 15.08 2.92 5.28
CA ALA A 418 16.28 2.33 5.84
C ALA A 418 16.04 1.90 7.30
N GLU A 419 16.56 0.73 7.66
CA GLU A 419 16.44 0.15 9.00
C GLU A 419 17.82 -0.14 9.60
N LYS A 420 18.77 -0.68 8.83
CA LYS A 420 20.09 -1.01 9.34
C LYS A 420 21.20 -0.65 8.36
N VAL A 421 22.34 -0.23 8.88
CA VAL A 421 23.58 0.01 8.13
C VAL A 421 24.64 -0.96 8.61
N PHE A 422 25.16 -1.77 7.69
CA PHE A 422 26.23 -2.75 7.92
C PHE A 422 27.54 -2.25 7.31
N PHE A 423 28.64 -2.36 8.05
CA PHE A 423 29.99 -2.15 7.52
C PHE A 423 31.03 -2.97 8.32
N LEU A 424 32.27 -2.97 7.84
CA LEU A 424 33.39 -3.63 8.51
C LEU A 424 34.34 -2.57 9.08
N HIS A 425 34.93 -2.84 10.24
CA HIS A 425 36.06 -2.07 10.77
C HIS A 425 37.07 -2.99 11.46
N ASN A 426 38.25 -2.47 11.81
CA ASN A 426 39.30 -3.25 12.45
C ASN A 426 39.48 -2.89 13.93
N GLN A 427 39.88 -3.87 14.76
CA GLN A 427 39.98 -3.73 16.22
C GLN A 427 41.17 -2.88 16.68
N GLU A 428 42.24 -2.82 15.87
CA GLU A 428 43.45 -2.06 16.20
C GLU A 428 43.17 -0.55 16.39
N ASN A 429 42.12 -0.04 15.73
CA ASN A 429 41.74 1.38 15.76
C ASN A 429 40.92 1.80 17.00
N GLU A 430 40.32 0.86 17.73
CA GLU A 430 39.69 1.17 19.03
C GLU A 430 40.73 1.38 20.14
N SER A 431 41.88 0.69 20.04
CA SER A 431 42.96 0.81 21.01
C SER A 431 43.74 2.14 20.93
N SER A 432 43.72 2.80 19.77
CA SER A 432 44.37 4.10 19.54
C SER A 432 43.49 5.30 19.91
N SER A 433 42.17 5.13 19.99
CA SER A 433 41.21 6.16 20.43
C SER A 433 40.89 6.11 21.93
N SER A 434 41.10 4.97 22.59
CA SER A 434 40.80 4.75 24.00
C SER A 434 41.89 5.18 25.00
N SER A 435 43.03 5.70 24.55
CA SER A 435 44.08 6.20 25.45
C SER A 435 43.77 7.56 26.11
N SER A 436 42.54 8.09 25.99
CA SER A 436 42.15 9.35 26.60
C SER A 436 40.67 9.42 27.02
N ALA A 437 40.17 8.44 27.78
CA ALA A 437 38.97 8.61 28.59
C ALA A 437 38.97 7.66 29.79
N SER A 438 38.81 8.23 30.97
CA SER A 438 38.85 7.62 32.31
C SER A 438 37.61 6.80 32.66
N GLU A 439 37.81 5.88 33.61
CA GLU A 439 36.87 4.95 34.27
C GLU A 439 35.65 5.62 34.95
N ASP A 440 34.44 5.06 34.76
CA ASP A 440 33.28 4.90 35.67
C ASP A 440 32.03 4.51 34.82
N ASP A 441 30.96 3.83 35.22
CA ASP A 441 30.52 3.02 36.37
C ASP A 441 29.36 2.13 35.82
N GLY A 442 29.03 1.02 36.48
CA GLY A 442 28.15 -0.04 35.98
C GLY A 442 26.64 0.22 36.00
N SER A 443 25.92 -0.44 35.08
CA SER A 443 24.53 -0.91 35.27
C SER A 443 24.19 -2.02 34.24
N PRO A 444 23.21 -2.91 34.50
CA PRO A 444 23.14 -4.23 33.87
C PRO A 444 22.35 -4.22 32.54
N PRO A 445 22.56 -5.21 31.65
CA PRO A 445 21.98 -5.20 30.31
C PRO A 445 20.58 -5.83 30.28
N TYR A 446 19.66 -5.17 29.57
CA TYR A 446 18.41 -5.75 29.09
C TYR A 446 18.63 -6.36 27.69
N ASP A 447 18.33 -7.65 27.59
CA ASP A 447 18.10 -8.50 26.41
C ASP A 447 18.71 -8.10 25.05
N CYS A 448 19.97 -8.51 24.84
CA CYS A 448 20.57 -8.63 23.51
C CYS A 448 20.47 -10.07 23.00
N TYR A 449 20.05 -10.21 21.75
CA TYR A 449 19.97 -11.45 20.99
C TYR A 449 21.27 -12.25 21.05
N VAL A 450 21.20 -13.44 21.64
CA VAL A 450 22.29 -14.43 21.69
C VAL A 450 22.61 -14.90 20.27
N SER A 451 23.74 -14.45 19.74
CA SER A 451 24.41 -15.11 18.61
C SER A 451 25.15 -16.35 19.13
N PRO A 452 25.00 -17.55 18.53
CA PRO A 452 25.72 -18.72 19.00
C PRO A 452 27.16 -18.75 18.47
N SER A 453 28.05 -19.23 19.34
CA SER A 453 29.43 -19.70 19.12
C SER A 453 30.54 -18.66 18.93
N ARG A 454 31.10 -18.21 20.07
CA ARG A 454 32.54 -17.99 20.20
C ARG A 454 33.25 -19.34 20.06
N ASN A 455 33.89 -19.59 18.92
CA ASN A 455 34.96 -20.58 18.83
C ASN A 455 36.29 -19.85 18.65
N THR A 456 37.07 -19.88 19.75
CA THR A 456 38.54 -19.99 19.81
C THR A 456 39.37 -19.42 18.65
N GLU A 457 39.97 -18.27 18.94
CA GLU A 457 41.36 -17.86 18.66
C GLU A 457 42.03 -18.32 17.35
N SER A 458 42.24 -17.34 16.47
CA SER A 458 43.48 -17.17 15.72
C SER A 458 44.03 -15.75 16.02
N PRO A 459 45.32 -15.58 16.39
CA PRO A 459 45.89 -14.27 16.68
C PRO A 459 46.21 -13.56 15.36
N GLY A 460 45.35 -12.63 14.98
CA GLY A 460 45.53 -11.71 13.85
C GLY A 460 44.30 -10.82 13.76
N GLY A 461 44.49 -9.49 13.78
CA GLY A 461 43.41 -8.50 13.72
C GLY A 461 42.42 -8.85 12.61
N GLY A 462 41.20 -9.24 13.00
CA GLY A 462 40.16 -9.68 12.08
C GLY A 462 39.07 -8.62 11.97
N ALA A 463 38.47 -8.50 10.78
CA ALA A 463 37.39 -7.54 10.55
C ALA A 463 36.21 -7.78 11.50
N ILE A 464 35.82 -6.75 12.24
CA ILE A 464 34.63 -6.73 13.08
C ILE A 464 33.47 -6.23 12.23
N VAL A 465 32.31 -6.86 12.42
CA VAL A 465 31.06 -6.48 11.76
C VAL A 465 30.33 -5.52 12.68
N GLU A 466 29.99 -4.35 12.16
CA GLU A 466 29.12 -3.40 12.84
C GLU A 466 27.81 -3.22 12.11
N VAL A 467 26.74 -3.13 12.89
CA VAL A 467 25.36 -2.97 12.39
C VAL A 467 24.69 -1.90 13.22
N LEU A 468 24.42 -0.74 12.60
CA LEU A 468 23.73 0.39 13.22
C LEU A 468 22.26 0.38 12.82
N ASP A 469 21.36 0.58 13.77
CA ASP A 469 19.93 0.63 13.54
C ASP A 469 19.42 2.09 13.36
N LEU A 470 18.39 2.26 12.53
CA LEU A 470 17.72 3.53 12.24
C LEU A 470 16.21 3.45 12.47
N THR A 471 15.68 4.48 13.10
CA THR A 471 14.24 4.69 13.33
C THR A 471 13.76 6.03 12.76
N HIS A 472 12.46 6.16 12.51
CA HIS A 472 11.90 7.46 12.15
C HIS A 472 11.80 8.36 13.38
N ASP A 473 11.98 9.65 13.13
CA ASP A 473 11.64 10.67 14.11
C ASP A 473 10.12 10.65 14.36
N HIS A 474 9.71 10.71 15.63
CA HIS A 474 8.30 10.77 15.99
C HIS A 474 7.65 12.09 15.58
N ALA A 475 8.44 13.16 15.48
CA ALA A 475 7.97 14.50 15.10
C ALA A 475 7.89 14.70 13.58
N ASP A 476 8.77 14.06 12.81
CA ASP A 476 8.78 14.11 11.34
C ASP A 476 8.85 12.68 10.77
N PRO A 477 7.74 12.14 10.26
CA PRO A 477 7.68 10.78 9.75
C PRO A 477 8.60 10.51 8.56
N PHE A 478 9.17 11.54 7.94
CA PHE A 478 10.11 11.39 6.82
C PHE A 478 11.57 11.44 7.27
N LYS A 479 11.86 11.93 8.48
CA LYS A 479 13.22 12.02 8.99
C LYS A 479 13.63 10.72 9.65
N LEU A 480 14.83 10.23 9.35
CA LEU A 480 15.43 9.07 10.01
C LEU A 480 16.43 9.55 11.06
N ARG A 481 16.72 8.74 12.07
CA ARG A 481 17.81 8.96 13.05
C ARG A 481 18.47 7.62 13.38
N PHE A 482 19.76 7.65 13.70
CA PHE A 482 20.45 6.48 14.27
C PHE A 482 20.06 6.29 15.73
N ASP A 483 19.80 5.05 16.12
CA ASP A 483 19.38 4.71 17.48
C ASP A 483 20.53 4.80 18.50
N ASP A 484 21.75 4.43 18.07
CA ASP A 484 22.94 4.42 18.93
C ASP A 484 23.50 5.82 19.15
N HIS A 485 23.58 6.30 20.39
CA HIS A 485 24.12 7.64 20.70
C HIS A 485 25.57 7.88 20.23
N ASP A 486 26.40 6.83 20.21
CA ASP A 486 27.81 6.90 19.82
C ASP A 486 28.06 6.61 18.33
N TRP A 487 27.02 6.55 17.49
CA TRP A 487 27.14 6.23 16.06
C TRP A 487 28.15 7.13 15.33
N SER A 488 28.28 8.39 15.78
CA SER A 488 29.17 9.39 15.21
C SER A 488 30.66 8.98 15.22
N ARG A 489 31.09 8.06 16.09
CA ARG A 489 32.45 7.52 16.08
C ARG A 489 32.80 6.80 14.78
N TYR A 490 31.80 6.26 14.10
CA TYR A 490 31.95 5.53 12.84
C TYR A 490 31.81 6.42 11.60
N LEU A 491 31.76 7.75 11.75
CA LEU A 491 31.73 8.69 10.62
C LEU A 491 32.80 8.43 9.54
N PRO A 492 34.06 8.03 9.86
CA PRO A 492 35.04 7.70 8.84
C PRO A 492 34.64 6.53 7.93
N SER A 493 33.92 5.54 8.46
CA SER A 493 33.38 4.40 7.71
C SER A 493 32.07 4.76 6.99
N LEU A 494 31.23 5.61 7.59
CA LEU A 494 29.94 6.01 7.05
C LEU A 494 30.02 7.07 5.94
N LYS A 495 31.04 7.94 5.93
CA LYS A 495 31.18 9.00 4.92
C LYS A 495 31.26 8.47 3.48
N PRO A 496 32.12 7.48 3.14
CA PRO A 496 32.12 6.89 1.80
C PRO A 496 30.77 6.27 1.41
N LEU A 497 30.06 5.69 2.40
CA LEU A 497 28.73 5.12 2.18
C LEU A 497 27.70 6.21 1.86
N GLY A 498 27.65 7.27 2.66
CA GLY A 498 26.76 8.41 2.44
C GLY A 498 27.04 9.12 1.10
N LEU A 499 28.31 9.24 0.70
CA LEU A 499 28.69 9.77 -0.61
C LEU A 499 28.23 8.86 -1.75
N ALA A 500 28.41 7.55 -1.61
CA ALA A 500 27.93 6.57 -2.59
C ALA A 500 26.41 6.64 -2.76
N ILE A 501 25.66 6.72 -1.66
CA ILE A 501 24.20 6.90 -1.65
C ILE A 501 23.81 8.22 -2.32
N LEU A 502 24.51 9.32 -2.01
CA LEU A 502 24.18 10.63 -2.56
C LEU A 502 24.36 10.68 -4.09
N LEU A 503 25.51 10.21 -4.58
CA LEU A 503 25.88 10.32 -5.99
C LEU A 503 25.26 9.22 -6.87
N ASN A 504 25.01 8.05 -6.29
CA ASN A 504 24.29 6.98 -6.95
C ASN A 504 22.79 7.17 -6.69
N THR A 505 22.27 6.76 -5.53
CA THR A 505 20.83 6.66 -5.22
C THR A 505 20.05 7.97 -5.32
N CYS A 506 20.58 9.08 -4.79
CA CYS A 506 19.86 10.36 -4.66
C CYS A 506 19.96 11.27 -5.88
N ASN A 507 20.88 11.00 -6.80
CA ASN A 507 21.05 11.83 -7.98
C ASN A 507 19.87 11.66 -8.96
N VAL A 508 19.14 12.75 -9.22
CA VAL A 508 17.99 12.80 -10.15
C VAL A 508 18.36 12.32 -11.56
N GLU A 509 19.57 12.63 -12.04
CA GLU A 509 20.05 12.25 -13.38
C GLU A 509 20.21 10.74 -13.58
N THR A 510 20.27 9.97 -12.48
CA THR A 510 20.42 8.51 -12.52
C THR A 510 19.08 7.76 -12.42
N GLN A 511 17.99 8.46 -12.05
CA GLN A 511 16.71 7.83 -11.73
C GLN A 511 16.06 7.14 -12.94
N GLU A 512 16.03 7.82 -14.09
CA GLU A 512 15.36 7.31 -15.30
C GLU A 512 16.02 6.02 -15.79
N LYS A 513 17.35 6.01 -15.89
CA LYS A 513 18.10 4.84 -16.36
C LYS A 513 18.01 3.67 -15.39
N TYR A 514 18.06 3.94 -14.09
CA TYR A 514 17.86 2.91 -13.07
C TYR A 514 16.45 2.30 -13.15
N ALA A 515 15.41 3.13 -13.33
CA ALA A 515 14.04 2.67 -13.49
C ALA A 515 13.86 1.80 -14.76
N ALA A 516 14.49 2.19 -15.87
CA ALA A 516 14.53 1.39 -17.09
C ALA A 516 15.24 0.05 -16.86
N PHE A 517 16.36 0.05 -16.15
CA PHE A 517 17.10 -1.16 -15.80
C PHE A 517 16.30 -2.11 -14.88
N CYS A 518 15.62 -1.59 -13.86
CA CYS A 518 14.71 -2.38 -13.02
C CYS A 518 13.57 -3.00 -13.84
N SER A 519 13.02 -2.26 -14.81
CA SER A 519 11.96 -2.79 -15.70
C SER A 519 12.50 -3.93 -16.57
N HIS A 520 13.72 -3.79 -17.10
CA HIS A 520 14.39 -4.86 -17.85
C HIS A 520 14.63 -6.11 -16.99
N ILE A 521 15.18 -5.95 -15.78
CA ILE A 521 15.37 -7.05 -14.82
C ILE A 521 14.03 -7.69 -14.44
N THR A 522 12.98 -6.90 -14.29
CA THR A 522 11.63 -7.39 -14.00
C THR A 522 11.13 -8.30 -15.11
N CYS A 523 11.38 -7.93 -16.37
CA CYS A 523 11.07 -8.77 -17.52
C CYS A 523 11.90 -10.06 -17.55
N GLU A 524 13.20 -9.97 -17.29
CA GLU A 524 14.11 -11.14 -17.25
C GLU A 524 13.73 -12.13 -16.13
N ALA A 525 13.33 -11.63 -14.97
CA ALA A 525 12.95 -12.46 -13.83
C ALA A 525 11.65 -13.27 -14.06
N ILE A 526 10.77 -12.84 -14.99
CA ILE A 526 9.53 -13.57 -15.30
C ILE A 526 9.81 -15.00 -15.77
N PHE A 527 10.95 -15.20 -16.45
CA PHE A 527 11.33 -16.51 -16.96
C PHE A 527 11.94 -17.45 -15.90
N ASN A 528 12.16 -16.97 -14.66
CA ASN A 528 12.73 -17.77 -13.58
C ASN A 528 11.93 -17.62 -12.26
N GLU A 529 11.11 -18.63 -11.95
CA GLU A 529 10.19 -18.62 -10.81
C GLU A 529 10.86 -18.45 -9.42
N ASN A 530 12.15 -18.78 -9.32
CA ASN A 530 12.92 -18.72 -8.08
C ASN A 530 13.50 -17.32 -7.80
N LEU A 531 13.43 -16.41 -8.78
CA LEU A 531 13.95 -15.06 -8.66
C LEU A 531 12.83 -14.07 -8.42
N VAL A 532 13.11 -13.11 -7.54
CA VAL A 532 12.25 -11.95 -7.27
C VAL A 532 12.90 -10.75 -7.93
N PRO A 533 12.22 -10.10 -8.88
CA PRO A 533 12.76 -8.91 -9.50
C PRO A 533 12.83 -7.75 -8.51
N VAL A 534 13.82 -6.90 -8.71
CA VAL A 534 13.85 -5.58 -8.06
C VAL A 534 13.00 -4.63 -8.88
N THR A 535 11.81 -4.34 -8.36
CA THR A 535 10.77 -3.60 -9.09
C THR A 535 10.99 -2.09 -9.08
N ASN A 536 11.76 -1.53 -8.14
CA ASN A 536 12.09 -0.11 -8.16
C ASN A 536 13.28 0.27 -7.26
N ARG A 537 13.83 1.45 -7.53
CA ARG A 537 14.79 2.15 -6.68
C ARG A 537 14.12 2.60 -5.39
N ARG A 538 14.84 2.51 -4.28
CA ARG A 538 14.37 2.95 -2.97
C ARG A 538 15.20 4.16 -2.53
N CYS A 539 14.55 5.10 -1.86
CA CYS A 539 15.23 6.31 -1.41
C CYS A 539 16.06 6.01 -0.16
N LEU A 540 17.31 6.48 -0.15
CA LEU A 540 18.23 6.43 0.99
C LEU A 540 18.76 7.83 1.36
N CYS A 541 18.15 8.89 0.83
CA CYS A 541 18.68 10.25 0.96
C CYS A 541 18.67 10.76 2.40
N GLU A 542 17.70 10.35 3.20
CA GLU A 542 17.66 10.66 4.63
C GLU A 542 18.82 10.02 5.40
N VAL A 543 19.29 8.83 4.99
CA VAL A 543 20.51 8.23 5.56
C VAL A 543 21.74 9.10 5.24
N ALA A 544 21.85 9.58 3.99
CA ALA A 544 22.95 10.47 3.62
C ALA A 544 22.90 11.80 4.38
N LYS A 545 21.70 12.36 4.58
CA LYS A 545 21.50 13.59 5.38
C LYS A 545 21.87 13.40 6.84
N GLU A 546 21.46 12.29 7.47
CA GLU A 546 21.82 11.97 8.86
C GLU A 546 23.33 11.78 9.03
N ILE A 547 24.02 11.20 8.03
CA ILE A 547 25.50 11.11 8.03
C ILE A 547 26.17 12.51 7.93
N GLY A 548 25.43 13.53 7.49
CA GLY A 548 25.87 14.93 7.42
C GLY A 548 26.04 15.49 6.01
N PHE A 549 25.55 14.80 4.97
CA PHE A 549 25.58 15.32 3.60
C PHE A 549 24.45 16.32 3.35
N VAL A 550 24.80 17.46 2.75
CA VAL A 550 23.83 18.49 2.31
C VAL A 550 23.57 18.37 0.81
N ASP A 551 22.42 18.86 0.33
CA ASP A 551 22.04 18.79 -1.09
C ASP A 551 23.07 19.44 -2.03
N GLN A 552 23.84 20.41 -1.54
CA GLN A 552 24.89 21.07 -2.32
C GLN A 552 26.12 20.17 -2.57
N ALA A 553 26.32 19.12 -1.78
CA ALA A 553 27.49 18.24 -1.88
C ALA A 553 27.52 17.47 -3.22
N GLN A 554 26.36 17.22 -3.82
CA GLN A 554 26.28 16.60 -5.15
C GLN A 554 26.91 17.48 -6.24
N LYS A 555 26.85 18.82 -6.11
CA LYS A 555 27.33 19.77 -7.14
C LYS A 555 28.85 19.78 -7.32
N ILE A 556 29.58 19.15 -6.40
CA ILE A 556 31.04 19.00 -6.46
C ILE A 556 31.43 17.97 -7.53
N PHE A 557 30.50 17.09 -7.90
CA PHE A 557 30.71 15.98 -8.80
C PHE A 557 29.88 16.16 -10.08
N ALA A 558 30.49 15.81 -11.21
CA ALA A 558 29.80 15.72 -12.50
C ALA A 558 29.59 14.25 -12.86
N LEU A 559 28.37 13.90 -13.21
CA LEU A 559 28.03 12.56 -13.71
C LEU A 559 28.58 12.38 -15.13
N GLU A 560 29.40 11.35 -15.35
CA GLU A 560 29.98 11.07 -16.66
C GLU A 560 29.28 9.92 -17.38
N SER A 561 29.04 8.81 -16.69
CA SER A 561 28.40 7.63 -17.27
C SER A 561 27.74 6.75 -16.22
N GLN A 562 26.86 5.86 -16.69
CA GLN A 562 26.09 4.95 -15.86
C GLN A 562 26.13 3.55 -16.51
N LEU A 563 26.50 2.54 -15.74
CA LEU A 563 26.70 1.16 -16.17
C LEU A 563 25.73 0.24 -15.44
N CYS A 564 25.16 -0.72 -16.15
CA CYS A 564 24.19 -1.66 -15.60
C CYS A 564 24.65 -3.10 -15.88
N THR A 565 24.74 -3.92 -14.84
CA THR A 565 25.24 -5.29 -14.93
C THR A 565 24.29 -6.25 -14.22
N PHE A 566 23.97 -7.39 -14.81
CA PHE A 566 23.07 -8.37 -14.22
C PHE A 566 23.48 -9.81 -14.57
N ARG A 567 23.00 -10.79 -13.79
CA ARG A 567 23.22 -12.22 -14.07
C ARG A 567 22.04 -13.07 -13.63
N HIS A 568 21.76 -14.14 -14.36
CA HIS A 568 20.78 -15.15 -13.92
C HIS A 568 21.43 -16.13 -12.95
N LEU A 569 20.70 -16.51 -11.90
CA LEU A 569 21.13 -17.59 -11.00
C LEU A 569 20.57 -18.92 -11.46
N GLN A 570 21.46 -19.91 -11.58
CA GLN A 570 21.03 -21.31 -11.65
C GLN A 570 20.71 -21.82 -10.24
N PRO A 571 19.51 -22.39 -10.02
CA PRO A 571 19.07 -22.82 -8.70
C PRO A 571 19.99 -23.89 -8.09
N ASP A 572 20.65 -24.71 -8.90
CA ASP A 572 21.54 -25.76 -8.42
C ASP A 572 22.89 -25.25 -7.89
N MET A 573 23.33 -24.06 -8.31
CA MET A 573 24.52 -23.40 -7.78
C MET A 573 24.25 -22.81 -6.39
N VAL A 574 23.11 -22.13 -6.23
CA VAL A 574 22.68 -21.59 -4.92
C VAL A 574 22.52 -22.70 -3.89
N LYS A 575 21.98 -23.85 -4.31
CA LYS A 575 21.93 -25.07 -3.48
C LYS A 575 23.34 -25.54 -3.10
N ARG A 576 24.29 -25.60 -4.04
CA ARG A 576 25.65 -26.10 -3.77
C ARG A 576 26.49 -25.17 -2.91
N ASP A 577 26.32 -23.86 -3.00
CA ASP A 577 27.23 -22.95 -2.29
C ASP A 577 26.73 -22.58 -0.89
N ASN A 578 25.47 -22.89 -0.55
CA ASN A 578 24.86 -22.39 0.68
C ASN A 578 24.19 -23.45 1.57
N LYS A 579 24.82 -23.76 2.71
CA LYS A 579 24.32 -24.71 3.71
C LYS A 579 22.98 -24.26 4.35
N TYR A 580 22.78 -22.95 4.54
CA TYR A 580 21.58 -22.37 5.16
C TYR A 580 20.35 -22.47 4.24
N VAL A 581 20.55 -22.20 2.94
CA VAL A 581 19.49 -22.35 1.92
C VAL A 581 19.08 -23.81 1.75
N ARG A 582 20.05 -24.74 1.78
CA ARG A 582 19.75 -26.19 1.74
C ARG A 582 18.85 -26.63 2.89
N SER A 583 19.05 -26.11 4.10
CA SER A 583 18.22 -26.47 5.27
C SER A 583 16.80 -25.90 5.22
N LEU A 584 16.60 -24.73 4.61
CA LEU A 584 15.31 -24.05 4.60
C LEU A 584 14.40 -24.47 3.42
N GLN A 585 14.97 -24.74 2.24
CA GLN A 585 14.19 -25.08 1.04
C GLN A 585 13.46 -26.43 1.11
N MET A 586 13.81 -27.33 2.03
CA MET A 586 13.05 -28.57 2.27
C MET A 586 11.65 -28.31 2.83
N SER A 587 11.38 -27.08 3.30
CA SER A 587 10.11 -26.69 3.96
C SER A 587 9.42 -25.45 3.37
N THR A 588 10.13 -24.57 2.63
CA THR A 588 9.57 -23.33 2.07
C THR A 588 10.05 -23.05 0.64
N LYS A 589 9.16 -22.50 -0.21
CA LYS A 589 9.52 -21.98 -1.55
C LYS A 589 10.28 -20.65 -1.39
N LEU A 590 11.55 -20.72 -1.02
CA LEU A 590 12.43 -19.54 -0.92
C LEU A 590 12.65 -18.92 -2.30
N LYS A 591 12.49 -17.60 -2.38
CA LYS A 591 12.82 -16.81 -3.56
C LYS A 591 13.96 -15.84 -3.25
N PHE A 592 14.86 -15.64 -4.20
CA PHE A 592 16.04 -14.77 -4.05
C PHE A 592 15.90 -13.51 -4.90
N PRO A 593 16.43 -12.36 -4.46
CA PRO A 593 16.48 -11.18 -5.31
C PRO A 593 17.29 -11.47 -6.58
N PHE A 594 16.82 -10.96 -7.72
CA PHE A 594 17.53 -11.08 -8.99
C PHE A 594 18.87 -10.34 -8.91
N PRO A 595 20.02 -10.99 -9.16
CA PRO A 595 21.31 -10.34 -9.04
C PRO A 595 21.54 -9.22 -10.04
N HIS A 596 21.91 -8.04 -9.53
CA HIS A 596 22.16 -6.86 -10.34
C HIS A 596 23.14 -5.91 -9.64
N MET A 597 23.80 -5.09 -10.45
CA MET A 597 24.69 -4.01 -10.04
C MET A 597 24.47 -2.82 -10.97
N PHE A 598 24.28 -1.65 -10.38
CA PHE A 598 24.19 -0.37 -11.05
C PHE A 598 25.34 0.52 -10.58
N ALA A 599 26.21 0.89 -11.51
CA ALA A 599 27.41 1.65 -11.20
C ALA A 599 27.40 3.00 -11.90
N VAL A 600 27.79 4.03 -11.15
CA VAL A 600 27.80 5.42 -11.61
C VAL A 600 29.25 5.90 -11.62
N ILE A 601 29.65 6.54 -12.71
CA ILE A 601 30.97 7.15 -12.85
C ILE A 601 30.81 8.63 -12.73
N VAL A 602 31.48 9.17 -11.72
CA VAL A 602 31.45 10.59 -11.40
C VAL A 602 32.86 11.14 -11.42
N ARG A 603 33.00 12.36 -11.93
CA ARG A 603 34.24 13.12 -11.91
C ARG A 603 34.14 14.23 -10.90
N GLU A 604 35.10 14.27 -9.99
CA GLU A 604 35.24 15.38 -9.05
C GLU A 604 35.75 16.62 -9.80
N LEU A 605 35.05 17.75 -9.67
CA LEU A 605 35.34 18.96 -10.42
C LEU A 605 36.65 19.67 -9.98
N SER A 606 37.04 19.49 -8.72
CA SER A 606 38.23 20.12 -8.13
C SER A 606 39.53 19.42 -8.54
N THR A 607 39.56 18.09 -8.48
CA THR A 607 40.75 17.27 -8.74
C THR A 607 40.79 16.74 -10.17
N GLY A 608 39.64 16.65 -10.84
CA GLY A 608 39.49 15.99 -12.13
C GLY A 608 39.54 14.46 -12.05
N ASN A 609 39.65 13.89 -10.84
CA ASN A 609 39.67 12.44 -10.65
C ASN A 609 38.29 11.84 -10.88
N SER A 610 38.27 10.68 -11.55
CA SER A 610 37.04 9.93 -11.78
C SER A 610 36.93 8.78 -10.78
N GLN A 611 35.72 8.47 -10.36
CA GLN A 611 35.45 7.38 -9.43
C GLN A 611 34.18 6.63 -9.84
N LEU A 612 34.22 5.31 -9.68
CA LEU A 612 33.11 4.40 -9.87
C LEU A 612 32.44 4.16 -8.51
N LEU A 613 31.13 4.32 -8.44
CA LEU A 613 30.32 4.03 -7.26
C LEU A 613 29.25 3.02 -7.65
N SER A 614 29.30 1.83 -7.07
CA SER A 614 28.41 0.71 -7.41
C SER A 614 27.40 0.45 -6.31
N GLU A 615 26.15 0.22 -6.71
CA GLU A 615 25.02 -0.14 -5.86
C GLU A 615 24.38 -1.42 -6.41
N GLY A 616 24.05 -2.41 -5.58
CA GLY A 616 23.38 -3.61 -6.07
C GLY A 616 23.17 -4.72 -5.05
N THR A 617 22.93 -5.93 -5.55
CA THR A 617 22.88 -7.13 -4.71
C THR A 617 24.29 -7.50 -4.22
N ALA A 618 24.40 -7.91 -2.95
CA ALA A 618 25.70 -8.17 -2.35
C ALA A 618 26.48 -9.28 -3.04
N ASP A 619 25.81 -10.21 -3.73
CA ASP A 619 26.47 -11.31 -4.43
C ASP A 619 27.31 -10.83 -5.63
N ILE A 620 26.80 -9.96 -6.51
CA ILE A 620 27.59 -9.40 -7.63
C ILE A 620 28.60 -8.38 -7.14
N ILE A 621 28.21 -7.52 -6.19
CA ILE A 621 29.09 -6.48 -5.64
C ILE A 621 30.31 -7.14 -4.99
N LEU A 622 30.10 -8.12 -4.10
CA LEU A 622 31.17 -8.80 -3.39
C LEU A 622 32.09 -9.59 -4.33
N ASP A 623 31.55 -10.18 -5.40
CA ASP A 623 32.37 -10.87 -6.42
C ASP A 623 33.36 -9.90 -7.06
N SER A 624 32.93 -8.65 -7.26
CA SER A 624 33.68 -7.55 -7.87
C SER A 624 34.64 -6.84 -6.90
N CYS A 625 34.49 -7.03 -5.59
CA CYS A 625 35.36 -6.42 -4.58
C CYS A 625 36.63 -7.26 -4.31
N ILE A 626 37.74 -6.59 -4.02
CA ILE A 626 39.01 -7.20 -3.57
C ILE A 626 39.34 -6.76 -2.13
N ASP A 627 39.10 -5.49 -1.82
CA ASP A 627 39.40 -4.89 -0.53
C ASP A 627 38.10 -4.40 0.14
N TYR A 628 38.16 -4.05 1.42
CA TYR A 628 37.12 -3.32 2.14
C TYR A 628 37.69 -2.06 2.80
N TRP A 629 36.83 -1.08 3.01
CA TRP A 629 37.15 0.15 3.74
C TRP A 629 36.89 -0.07 5.23
N ASP A 630 37.91 0.08 6.09
CA ASP A 630 37.76 -0.12 7.54
C ASP A 630 37.42 1.16 8.32
N GLY A 631 37.36 2.32 7.62
CA GLY A 631 37.21 3.65 8.20
C GLY A 631 38.44 4.53 8.04
N TYR A 632 39.62 3.94 7.91
CA TYR A 632 40.90 4.65 7.85
C TYR A 632 41.76 4.21 6.67
N ASP A 633 41.82 2.91 6.39
CA ASP A 633 42.66 2.33 5.35
C ASP A 633 41.95 1.18 4.58
N LEU A 634 42.58 0.78 3.48
CA LEU A 634 42.14 -0.32 2.62
C LEU A 634 42.70 -1.65 3.11
N VAL A 635 41.81 -2.57 3.43
CA VAL A 635 42.18 -3.90 3.94
C VAL A 635 41.74 -5.00 2.97
N PRO A 636 42.60 -5.97 2.62
CA PRO A 636 42.25 -7.05 1.71
C PRO A 636 41.15 -7.95 2.28
N LEU A 637 40.17 -8.26 1.44
CA LEU A 637 38.95 -8.93 1.85
C LEU A 637 39.15 -10.45 1.91
N THR A 638 39.27 -11.00 3.12
CA THR A 638 39.55 -12.42 3.35
C THR A 638 38.33 -13.31 3.10
N TYR A 639 38.53 -14.64 2.99
CA TYR A 639 37.41 -15.58 2.86
C TYR A 639 36.44 -15.53 4.05
N GLY A 640 36.96 -15.29 5.26
CA GLY A 640 36.16 -15.12 6.47
C GLY A 640 35.24 -13.90 6.38
N ASP A 641 35.76 -12.79 5.87
CA ASP A 641 35.01 -11.53 5.77
C ASP A 641 33.95 -11.61 4.67
N ARG A 642 34.27 -12.23 3.52
CA ARG A 642 33.30 -12.55 2.46
C ARG A 642 32.11 -13.31 3.01
N LYS A 643 32.39 -14.32 3.84
CA LYS A 643 31.35 -15.14 4.44
C LYS A 643 30.48 -14.35 5.41
N LYS A 644 31.05 -13.47 6.25
CA LYS A 644 30.29 -12.61 7.16
C LYS A 644 29.33 -11.68 6.41
N ILE A 645 29.83 -11.00 5.36
CA ILE A 645 29.03 -10.12 4.49
C ILE A 645 27.88 -10.92 3.85
N GLN A 646 28.19 -12.08 3.29
CA GLN A 646 27.22 -12.91 2.59
C GLN A 646 26.17 -13.50 3.54
N ASP A 647 26.56 -13.95 4.74
CA ASP A 647 25.65 -14.46 5.77
C ASP A 647 24.67 -13.37 6.23
N PHE A 648 25.13 -12.14 6.44
CA PHE A 648 24.24 -11.00 6.76
C PHE A 648 23.27 -10.74 5.61
N TYR A 649 23.76 -10.59 4.38
CA TYR A 649 22.93 -10.32 3.21
C TYR A 649 21.83 -11.37 3.02
N GLN A 650 22.17 -12.66 3.17
CA GLN A 650 21.22 -13.75 2.97
C GLN A 650 20.15 -13.83 4.06
N ARG A 651 20.48 -13.47 5.31
CA ARG A 651 19.46 -13.40 6.37
C ARG A 651 18.56 -12.19 6.17
N SER A 652 19.14 -11.03 5.89
CA SER A 652 18.41 -9.77 5.73
C SER A 652 17.52 -9.77 4.48
N SER A 653 17.97 -10.35 3.37
CA SER A 653 17.20 -10.42 2.11
C SER A 653 15.93 -11.28 2.17
N LEU A 654 15.73 -12.08 3.23
CA LEU A 654 14.51 -12.85 3.44
C LEU A 654 13.35 -12.01 3.97
N THR A 655 13.64 -10.96 4.74
CA THR A 655 12.64 -10.14 5.44
C THR A 655 12.64 -8.68 4.98
N ALA A 656 13.80 -8.18 4.60
CA ALA A 656 14.06 -6.81 4.18
C ALA A 656 14.74 -6.79 2.81
N TYR A 657 14.79 -5.62 2.21
CA TYR A 657 15.63 -5.41 1.04
C TYR A 657 17.03 -5.03 1.49
N CYS A 658 18.06 -5.60 0.88
CA CYS A 658 19.44 -5.29 1.24
C CYS A 658 20.19 -4.84 -0.02
N THR A 659 20.82 -3.67 0.07
CA THR A 659 21.61 -3.08 -1.01
C THR A 659 23.06 -2.94 -0.54
N ALA A 660 24.00 -3.39 -1.35
CA ALA A 660 25.43 -3.29 -1.09
C ALA A 660 26.07 -2.16 -1.91
N PHE A 661 27.06 -1.51 -1.32
CA PHE A 661 27.79 -0.39 -1.91
C PHE A 661 29.28 -0.68 -1.99
N ALA A 662 29.88 -0.28 -3.10
CA ALA A 662 31.31 -0.39 -3.34
C ALA A 662 31.82 0.81 -4.14
N TYR A 663 33.12 1.09 -4.02
CA TYR A 663 33.76 2.15 -4.78
C TYR A 663 35.05 1.69 -5.46
N ARG A 664 35.43 2.38 -6.54
CA ARG A 664 36.74 2.22 -7.18
C ARG A 664 37.20 3.55 -7.79
N PRO A 665 38.42 4.02 -7.50
CA PRO A 665 38.99 5.15 -8.22
C PRO A 665 39.36 4.74 -9.65
N LEU A 666 39.13 5.64 -10.61
CA LEU A 666 39.32 5.40 -12.04
C LEU A 666 40.30 6.41 -12.64
N SER A 667 41.22 5.93 -13.48
CA SER A 667 42.14 6.75 -14.26
C SER A 667 41.73 6.92 -15.73
N LYS A 668 40.71 6.20 -16.21
CA LYS A 668 40.29 6.15 -17.62
C LYS A 668 38.83 6.58 -17.78
N THR A 669 38.55 7.29 -18.86
CA THR A 669 37.20 7.70 -19.28
C THR A 669 36.56 6.65 -20.19
N ILE A 670 35.23 6.54 -20.15
CA ILE A 670 34.46 5.56 -20.94
C ILE A 670 33.90 6.22 -22.21
N SER A 671 33.78 5.44 -23.29
CA SER A 671 32.96 5.81 -24.45
C SER A 671 31.48 5.77 -24.10
N THR A 672 30.77 6.88 -24.29
CA THR A 672 29.33 7.03 -24.01
C THR A 672 28.44 5.90 -24.57
N SER A 673 28.84 5.28 -25.68
CA SER A 673 28.14 4.14 -26.32
C SER A 673 27.97 2.90 -25.44
N LEU A 674 28.89 2.64 -24.51
CA LEU A 674 28.78 1.50 -23.59
C LEU A 674 27.75 1.74 -22.49
N SER A 675 27.44 3.00 -22.21
CA SER A 675 26.43 3.34 -21.23
C SER A 675 25.02 2.98 -21.73
N ASP A 676 24.80 2.92 -23.04
CA ASP A 676 23.48 2.60 -23.63
C ASP A 676 23.19 1.08 -23.64
N LEU A 677 24.12 0.25 -23.18
CA LEU A 677 24.02 -1.20 -23.18
C LEU A 677 24.04 -1.74 -21.75
N TYR A 678 23.38 -2.88 -21.54
CA TYR A 678 23.40 -3.64 -20.29
C TYR A 678 24.38 -4.79 -20.40
N LEU A 679 25.16 -5.05 -19.35
CA LEU A 679 26.13 -6.13 -19.30
C LEU A 679 25.50 -7.37 -18.66
N GLU A 680 25.34 -8.43 -19.43
CA GLU A 680 24.90 -9.74 -18.94
C GLU A 680 26.13 -10.60 -18.63
N LEU A 681 26.23 -11.05 -17.37
CA LEU A 681 27.27 -11.98 -16.95
C LEU A 681 26.77 -13.43 -17.03
N PRO A 682 27.68 -14.39 -17.28
CA PRO A 682 27.36 -15.81 -17.14
C PRO A 682 26.78 -16.15 -15.76
N SER A 683 25.94 -17.19 -15.69
CA SER A 683 25.39 -17.67 -14.42
C SER A 683 26.47 -18.11 -13.42
N ASP A 684 27.58 -18.67 -13.92
CA ASP A 684 28.82 -18.85 -13.15
C ASP A 684 29.87 -17.88 -13.68
N SER A 685 30.12 -16.80 -12.94
CA SER A 685 31.08 -15.77 -13.30
C SER A 685 32.39 -15.86 -12.49
N ARG A 686 32.56 -16.88 -11.64
CA ARG A 686 33.72 -16.98 -10.72
C ARG A 686 35.06 -17.01 -11.46
N HIS A 687 35.12 -17.69 -12.60
CA HIS A 687 36.34 -17.76 -13.42
C HIS A 687 36.74 -16.40 -13.99
N LEU A 688 35.79 -15.51 -14.26
CA LEU A 688 36.03 -14.18 -14.79
C LEU A 688 36.69 -13.28 -13.75
N TYR A 689 36.32 -13.40 -12.48
CA TYR A 689 36.93 -12.63 -11.40
C TYR A 689 38.30 -13.20 -10.98
N GLN A 690 38.50 -14.51 -11.11
CA GLN A 690 39.74 -15.16 -10.70
C GLN A 690 40.95 -14.75 -11.57
N SER A 691 40.74 -14.44 -12.85
CA SER A 691 41.79 -13.94 -13.75
C SER A 691 42.24 -12.51 -13.41
N LEU A 692 41.40 -11.74 -12.73
CA LEU A 692 41.62 -10.33 -12.38
C LEU A 692 42.13 -10.13 -10.94
N ARG A 693 41.99 -11.16 -10.08
CA ARG A 693 42.59 -11.16 -8.73
C ARG A 693 44.09 -11.45 -8.83
N SER A 694 44.89 -10.62 -8.17
CA SER A 694 46.34 -10.86 -8.09
C SER A 694 46.62 -12.21 -7.43
N PRO A 695 47.58 -13.01 -7.95
CA PRO A 695 47.84 -14.34 -7.41
C PRO A 695 48.77 -14.25 -6.20
N THR A 696 48.24 -14.26 -4.97
CA THR A 696 48.97 -14.84 -3.83
C THR A 696 48.08 -15.18 -2.62
N PRO A 697 48.38 -16.26 -1.88
CA PRO A 697 48.46 -17.66 -2.31
C PRO A 697 47.21 -18.42 -1.85
N ALA A 698 46.50 -19.06 -2.78
CA ALA A 698 45.74 -20.24 -2.41
C ALA A 698 46.77 -21.33 -2.08
N HIS A 699 46.67 -21.90 -0.88
CA HIS A 699 47.46 -23.04 -0.48
C HIS A 699 47.17 -24.24 -1.42
N TRP A 700 48.25 -24.91 -1.86
CA TRP A 700 48.40 -26.21 -2.56
C TRP A 700 48.77 -26.21 -4.07
N ASP A 701 50.04 -26.59 -4.28
CA ASP A 701 50.62 -27.46 -5.32
C ASP A 701 50.42 -27.16 -6.83
N CYS A 702 51.39 -26.47 -7.43
CA CYS A 702 52.17 -26.98 -8.58
C CYS A 702 53.24 -25.98 -9.08
N VAL A 703 54.50 -26.44 -9.03
CA VAL A 703 55.65 -26.24 -9.95
C VAL A 703 55.96 -24.83 -10.53
N LEU A 704 57.09 -24.30 -10.04
CA LEU A 704 58.16 -23.50 -10.69
C LEU A 704 57.78 -22.55 -11.85
N GLU A 705 57.85 -21.24 -11.58
CA GLU A 705 58.73 -20.26 -12.27
C GLU A 705 58.58 -18.85 -11.64
N PRO A 706 59.66 -18.05 -11.47
CA PRO A 706 59.57 -16.74 -10.83
C PRO A 706 59.25 -15.66 -11.87
N LYS A 707 58.00 -15.21 -11.95
CA LYS A 707 57.69 -13.90 -12.54
C LYS A 707 57.38 -12.90 -11.43
N ILE A 708 58.07 -11.77 -11.55
CA ILE A 708 58.17 -10.66 -10.59
C ILE A 708 56.79 -10.24 -10.08
N LYS A 709 56.63 -10.24 -8.75
CA LYS A 709 55.42 -9.83 -8.03
C LYS A 709 55.36 -8.30 -7.97
N THR A 710 54.32 -7.70 -8.54
CA THR A 710 53.90 -6.33 -8.22
C THR A 710 52.71 -6.39 -7.26
N THR A 711 52.97 -6.07 -6.00
CA THR A 711 51.96 -5.75 -4.98
C THR A 711 51.26 -4.45 -5.40
N GLN A 712 50.00 -4.53 -5.84
CA GLN A 712 49.21 -3.35 -6.21
C GLN A 712 48.68 -2.67 -4.94
N PHE A 713 49.45 -1.75 -4.38
CA PHE A 713 48.93 -0.76 -3.44
C PHE A 713 48.34 0.40 -4.27
N TYR A 714 47.04 0.65 -4.19
CA TYR A 714 46.40 1.74 -4.93
C TYR A 714 46.52 3.09 -4.19
N SER A 715 47.73 3.64 -4.13
CA SER A 715 47.91 5.09 -4.05
C SER A 715 47.59 5.72 -5.41
N THR A 716 47.24 7.01 -5.46
CA THR A 716 47.01 7.77 -6.71
C THR A 716 48.14 7.57 -7.74
N ASP A 717 49.36 7.34 -7.26
CA ASP A 717 50.55 7.11 -8.08
C ASP A 717 50.57 5.73 -8.77
N SER A 718 49.92 4.71 -8.21
CA SER A 718 49.85 3.35 -8.78
C SER A 718 48.82 3.21 -9.90
N LEU A 719 47.88 4.15 -10.02
CA LEU A 719 46.92 4.20 -11.13
C LEU A 719 47.58 4.53 -12.47
N LEU A 720 48.79 5.09 -12.46
CA LEU A 720 49.59 5.42 -13.64
C LEU A 720 50.33 4.21 -14.23
N TYR A 721 50.47 3.10 -13.49
CA TYR A 721 51.26 1.93 -13.93
C TYR A 721 50.41 0.76 -14.46
N ASN A 722 49.08 0.77 -14.30
CA ASN A 722 48.17 -0.24 -14.85
C ASN A 722 47.74 0.10 -16.30
N ASP A 723 48.73 0.23 -17.17
CA ASP A 723 48.54 0.38 -18.62
C ASP A 723 48.24 -0.97 -19.29
N TYR A 724 46.98 -1.40 -19.21
CA TYR A 724 46.39 -2.20 -20.28
C TYR A 724 45.91 -1.27 -21.40
N SER A 725 46.46 -1.47 -22.60
CA SER A 725 46.16 -0.86 -23.92
C SER A 725 45.43 0.50 -23.95
N THR A 726 46.10 1.49 -24.53
CA THR A 726 45.68 2.88 -24.81
C THR A 726 44.59 3.00 -25.89
N GLY A 727 43.51 2.21 -25.79
CA GLY A 727 42.33 2.31 -26.66
C GLY A 727 41.10 2.73 -25.86
N ASN A 728 40.22 3.52 -26.47
CA ASN A 728 38.87 3.74 -25.94
C ASN A 728 38.22 2.37 -25.73
N MET A 729 37.78 2.09 -24.51
CA MET A 729 37.19 0.80 -24.13
C MET A 729 35.81 0.67 -24.81
N THR A 730 35.70 -0.15 -25.86
CA THR A 730 34.46 -0.38 -26.61
C THR A 730 33.83 -1.76 -26.38
N ASP A 731 34.55 -2.66 -25.71
CA ASP A 731 34.22 -4.08 -25.68
C ASP A 731 33.57 -4.48 -24.34
N ALA A 732 32.63 -5.43 -24.37
CA ALA A 732 31.92 -5.90 -23.17
C ALA A 732 32.87 -6.38 -22.06
N GLU A 733 33.96 -7.05 -22.44
CA GLU A 733 35.00 -7.54 -21.53
C GLU A 733 35.75 -6.37 -20.85
N SER A 734 36.06 -5.31 -21.58
CA SER A 734 36.70 -4.13 -21.01
C SER A 734 35.80 -3.40 -20.01
N CYS A 735 34.49 -3.33 -20.29
CA CYS A 735 33.48 -2.80 -19.38
C CYS A 735 33.39 -3.63 -18.09
N PHE A 736 33.45 -4.96 -18.21
CA PHE A 736 33.49 -5.87 -17.06
C PHE A 736 34.73 -5.67 -16.19
N GLN A 737 35.93 -5.65 -16.80
CA GLN A 737 37.20 -5.49 -16.08
C GLN A 737 37.29 -4.16 -15.31
N MET A 738 36.67 -3.10 -15.84
CA MET A 738 36.58 -1.81 -15.18
C MET A 738 35.69 -1.84 -13.93
N GLN A 739 34.64 -2.67 -13.93
CA GLN A 739 33.76 -2.86 -12.79
C GLN A 739 34.32 -3.87 -11.76
N CYS A 740 35.46 -4.51 -12.03
CA CYS A 740 36.14 -5.36 -11.05
C CYS A 740 36.98 -4.54 -10.06
N ASN A 741 37.73 -5.20 -9.18
CA ASN A 741 38.70 -4.59 -8.25
C ASN A 741 38.13 -3.42 -7.44
N GLN A 742 36.89 -3.56 -6.98
CA GLN A 742 36.24 -2.55 -6.16
C GLN A 742 36.59 -2.74 -4.68
N ILE A 743 36.31 -1.71 -3.90
CA ILE A 743 36.46 -1.68 -2.46
C ILE A 743 35.05 -1.72 -1.87
N PHE A 744 34.79 -2.72 -1.04
CA PHE A 744 33.52 -2.85 -0.34
C PHE A 744 33.41 -1.78 0.75
N ILE A 745 32.30 -1.02 0.75
CA ILE A 745 32.05 0.02 1.74
C ILE A 745 31.11 -0.50 2.83
N GLY A 746 29.93 -1.01 2.44
CA GLY A 746 28.90 -1.40 3.38
C GLY A 746 27.61 -1.83 2.70
N MET A 747 26.60 -2.15 3.51
CA MET A 747 25.26 -2.50 3.05
C MET A 747 24.20 -1.73 3.85
N VAL A 748 23.08 -1.44 3.22
CA VAL A 748 21.91 -0.84 3.89
C VAL A 748 20.71 -1.76 3.69
N THR A 749 20.03 -2.09 4.79
CA THR A 749 18.78 -2.82 4.78
C THR A 749 17.60 -1.86 4.84
N MET A 750 16.55 -2.15 4.09
CA MET A 750 15.34 -1.35 4.00
C MET A 750 14.10 -2.22 4.22
N GLN A 751 13.23 -1.80 5.12
CA GLN A 751 12.02 -2.53 5.50
C GLN A 751 10.81 -1.61 5.53
N TYR A 752 9.63 -2.20 5.39
CA TYR A 752 8.37 -1.48 5.58
C TYR A 752 8.13 -1.26 7.07
N GLN A 753 8.31 -0.02 7.52
CA GLN A 753 8.07 0.35 8.92
C GLN A 753 6.59 0.53 9.22
N VAL A 754 6.17 0.07 10.39
CA VAL A 754 4.77 0.10 10.86
C VAL A 754 4.38 1.55 11.18
N LEU A 755 3.14 1.93 10.87
CA LEU A 755 2.60 3.23 11.27
C LEU A 755 2.42 3.29 12.79
N THR A 756 2.88 4.37 13.42
CA THR A 756 2.79 4.59 14.87
C THR A 756 1.36 4.49 15.39
N ASP A 757 0.38 5.03 14.66
CA ASP A 757 -1.04 4.94 15.01
C ASP A 757 -1.54 3.50 15.11
N MET A 758 -1.04 2.61 14.24
CA MET A 758 -1.40 1.19 14.26
C MET A 758 -0.79 0.48 15.46
N VAL A 759 0.42 0.88 15.88
CA VAL A 759 1.02 0.38 17.12
C VAL A 759 0.19 0.82 18.32
N SER A 760 -0.21 2.10 18.39
CA SER A 760 -1.07 2.65 19.44
C SER A 760 -2.43 1.95 19.50
N ILE A 761 -3.08 1.70 18.36
CA ILE A 761 -4.34 0.94 18.29
C ILE A 761 -4.18 -0.48 18.84
N ASN A 762 -3.08 -1.16 18.51
CA ASN A 762 -2.81 -2.50 19.02
C ASN A 762 -2.57 -2.50 20.54
N ILE A 763 -1.84 -1.50 21.06
CA ILE A 763 -1.62 -1.34 22.50
C ILE A 763 -2.93 -1.07 23.23
N LEU A 764 -3.78 -0.18 22.71
CA LEU A 764 -5.10 0.10 23.28
C LEU A 764 -5.99 -1.14 23.29
N LYS A 765 -5.91 -1.98 22.26
CA LYS A 765 -6.65 -3.24 22.21
C LYS A 765 -6.15 -4.25 23.24
N LEU A 766 -4.83 -4.36 23.42
CA LEU A 766 -4.21 -5.21 24.46
C LEU A 766 -4.60 -4.77 25.87
N ASN A 767 -4.75 -3.46 26.11
CA ASN A 767 -5.18 -2.92 27.39
C ASN A 767 -6.69 -3.05 27.65
N ALA A 768 -7.50 -3.22 26.59
CA ALA A 768 -8.96 -3.38 26.69
C ALA A 768 -9.41 -4.84 26.82
N THR A 769 -8.54 -5.81 26.48
CA THR A 769 -8.74 -7.25 26.68
C THR A 769 -8.16 -7.70 28.01
#